data_AF-A0A964XQ36-F1
#
_entry.id   AF-A0A964XQ36-F1
#
_cell.length_a   1.000
_cell.length_b   1.000
_cell.length_c   1.000
_cell.angle_alpha   90.00
_cell.angle_beta   90.00
_cell.angle_gamma   90.00
#
_symmetry.space_group_name_H-M   'P 1'
#
loop_
_entity.id
_entity.type
_entity.pdbx_description
1 polymer ?
#
loop_
_entity_poly.entity_id
_entity_poly.type
_entity_poly.pdbx_seq_one_letter_code
_entity_poly.pdbx_strand_id
1 'polypeptide(L)'
;MGGGTGALRVLLWLVAAVLAARQLAVVLSSPRGERLTDLETWIGPHGVLRVSGSLYDTELYDTGTFTGTPFAGLVLKPLTRSAEQALGVAWTFGTLLLVVALGLVVARALPGPVTPRTSLLAAPVTICLLMLSLPVRNALHLGQSSVIPVLLVLLGCCAVRGERTAGVLIGVGAALQPTVLLFAPLLWLTGRRRAAVATGVTFAAATALAWAALPHDSWTYWVHHIAGAGLGARADDVANQSLHGALLRLGLQGPLETALFVVLGAAVVLLGLRRAVRYARDGQLLLGVAVTGCVAVAVSPTAWQHQLLWVLLTAVGRVGTRAKDRYVWPVAVAVVLVLPARMMVPNMALAHPVRDNALLLVAVAAACAVPFLSRAAPQYARPWPTRYATPAPARLRWVPLLPFWRRALGRPNLLLELLLIRVGYSIYQQTRLMATGSRAAAEEHGAQIHAVERALGLDIEHWFNRLVVDTPWAEAFLTFYYTSFHFVLPLSVLGVLYARRPAQFRWARTSLGFATVLALAGFWLYPLAPPRLMPTLGFVDTVNGVQDFSRPDYGALTSVTNQYAAMPSLHFGWSLWCGLVIALLAPKVWMKVLGLLHPAFTVLAIVGTANHWVLDAVGGAAVVGAGFGLTYLLSGPRPRHPEPDQDPAHVRERPSPAGRGAPEPVGAGPDGQRAAAGRLGTEAGGRAIRQPL
;
A
#
# COMPACT_ATOMS: atom_id res chain seq x y z
N MET A 1 -28.72 -9.74 14.06
CA MET A 1 -27.59 -9.41 13.16
C MET A 1 -26.26 -10.14 13.53
N GLY A 2 -26.29 -11.39 14.02
CA GLY A 2 -25.09 -12.10 14.53
C GLY A 2 -24.34 -13.01 13.55
N GLY A 3 -24.95 -13.45 12.44
CA GLY A 3 -24.37 -14.48 11.56
C GLY A 3 -23.17 -14.04 10.71
N GLY A 4 -23.16 -12.80 10.21
CA GLY A 4 -22.13 -12.34 9.25
C GLY A 4 -20.72 -12.19 9.86
N THR A 5 -20.62 -11.83 11.14
CA THR A 5 -19.34 -11.71 11.84
C THR A 5 -18.72 -13.06 12.18
N GLY A 6 -19.55 -14.08 12.43
CA GLY A 6 -19.09 -15.45 12.65
C GLY A 6 -18.49 -16.04 11.39
N ALA A 7 -19.22 -15.96 10.27
CA ALA A 7 -18.73 -16.43 8.97
C ALA A 7 -17.43 -15.72 8.54
N LEU A 8 -17.35 -14.40 8.71
CA LEU A 8 -16.13 -13.65 8.40
C LEU A 8 -14.95 -14.07 9.28
N ARG A 9 -15.18 -14.31 10.58
CA ARG A 9 -14.13 -14.80 11.48
C ARG A 9 -13.61 -16.16 11.04
N VAL A 10 -14.50 -17.10 10.72
CA VAL A 10 -14.12 -18.44 10.23
C VAL A 10 -13.33 -18.31 8.93
N LEU A 11 -13.80 -17.50 7.98
CA LEU A 11 -13.09 -17.25 6.72
C LEU A 11 -11.68 -16.70 6.96
N LEU A 12 -11.49 -15.75 7.87
CA LEU A 12 -10.16 -15.20 8.15
C LEU A 12 -9.22 -16.21 8.81
N TRP A 13 -9.73 -17.09 9.67
CA TRP A 13 -8.93 -18.20 10.22
C TRP A 13 -8.59 -19.24 9.16
N LEU A 14 -9.50 -19.53 8.23
CA LEU A 14 -9.21 -20.38 7.06
C LEU A 14 -8.12 -19.74 6.19
N VAL A 15 -8.21 -18.45 5.92
CA VAL A 15 -7.14 -17.72 5.19
C VAL A 15 -5.82 -17.80 5.95
N ALA A 16 -5.81 -17.60 7.27
CA ALA A 16 -4.60 -17.74 8.07
C ALA A 16 -4.00 -19.15 7.98
N ALA A 17 -4.84 -20.20 8.02
CA ALA A 17 -4.42 -21.59 7.88
C ALA A 17 -3.87 -21.88 6.48
N VAL A 18 -4.53 -21.41 5.42
CA VAL A 18 -4.05 -21.54 4.03
C VAL A 18 -2.72 -20.82 3.84
N LEU A 19 -2.56 -19.62 4.41
CA LEU A 19 -1.29 -18.89 4.36
C LEU A 19 -0.17 -19.66 5.09
N ALA A 20 -0.44 -20.20 6.28
CA ALA A 20 0.53 -21.02 7.01
C ALA A 20 0.91 -22.28 6.23
N ALA A 21 -0.08 -22.99 5.67
CA ALA A 21 0.15 -24.16 4.83
C ALA A 21 0.95 -23.81 3.56
N ARG A 22 0.66 -22.67 2.93
CA ARG A 22 1.43 -22.16 1.79
C ARG A 22 2.88 -21.87 2.18
N GLN A 23 3.13 -21.21 3.30
CA GLN A 23 4.49 -20.91 3.75
C GLN A 23 5.28 -22.20 4.02
N LEU A 24 4.65 -23.17 4.68
CA LEU A 24 5.24 -24.49 4.91
C LEU A 24 5.52 -25.20 3.57
N ALA A 25 4.56 -25.23 2.65
CA ALA A 25 4.72 -25.85 1.35
C ALA A 25 5.88 -25.23 0.57
N VAL A 26 5.96 -23.89 0.51
CA VAL A 26 7.05 -23.18 -0.19
C VAL A 26 8.41 -23.59 0.37
N VAL A 27 8.59 -23.52 1.70
CA VAL A 27 9.87 -23.89 2.33
C VAL A 27 10.19 -25.37 2.11
N LEU A 28 9.21 -26.27 2.21
CA LEU A 28 9.45 -27.71 2.06
C LEU A 28 9.68 -28.13 0.60
N SER A 29 9.07 -27.44 -0.37
CA SER A 29 9.25 -27.71 -1.81
C SER A 29 10.51 -27.08 -2.40
N SER A 30 11.07 -26.04 -1.78
CA SER A 30 12.30 -25.40 -2.26
C SER A 30 13.51 -26.35 -2.12
N PRO A 31 14.43 -26.36 -3.11
CA PRO A 31 15.68 -27.12 -3.05
C PRO A 31 16.48 -26.82 -1.77
N ARG A 32 17.27 -27.80 -1.31
CA ARG A 32 18.27 -27.58 -0.24
C ARG A 32 19.31 -26.56 -0.75
N GLY A 33 19.71 -25.59 0.08
CA GLY A 33 20.53 -24.44 -0.32
C GLY A 33 19.75 -23.19 -0.72
N GLU A 34 18.49 -23.30 -1.16
CA GLU A 34 17.63 -22.14 -1.49
C GLU A 34 16.61 -21.81 -0.38
N ARG A 35 16.54 -22.64 0.66
CA ARG A 35 15.65 -22.47 1.81
C ARG A 35 16.44 -22.38 3.09
N LEU A 36 15.93 -21.62 4.05
CA LEU A 36 16.52 -21.46 5.38
C LEU A 36 18.03 -21.14 5.29
N THR A 37 18.42 -20.29 4.33
CA THR A 37 19.81 -20.14 3.88
C THR A 37 20.78 -19.87 5.03
N ASP A 38 20.44 -18.92 5.91
CA ASP A 38 21.30 -18.56 7.04
C ASP A 38 21.32 -19.68 8.09
N LEU A 39 20.17 -20.31 8.36
CA LEU A 39 20.07 -21.44 9.29
C LEU A 39 20.86 -22.66 8.78
N GLU A 40 20.88 -22.92 7.48
CA GLU A 40 21.67 -23.97 6.85
C GLU A 40 23.17 -23.67 6.99
N THR A 41 23.58 -22.41 6.77
CA THR A 41 24.95 -21.94 7.06
C THR A 41 25.32 -22.10 8.54
N TRP A 42 24.39 -21.91 9.48
CA TRP A 42 24.71 -21.97 10.91
C TRP A 42 24.71 -23.39 11.48
N ILE A 43 23.71 -24.20 11.11
CA ILE A 43 23.39 -25.47 11.78
C ILE A 43 23.54 -26.68 10.85
N GLY A 44 23.72 -26.47 9.54
CA GLY A 44 23.89 -27.53 8.55
C GLY A 44 25.10 -28.43 8.79
N PRO A 45 25.32 -29.46 7.97
CA PRO A 45 26.38 -30.46 8.16
C PRO A 45 27.78 -29.85 8.36
N HIS A 46 28.05 -28.74 7.68
CA HIS A 46 29.29 -27.95 7.77
C HIS A 46 29.06 -26.57 8.40
N GLY A 47 28.02 -26.44 9.23
CA GLY A 47 27.58 -25.16 9.74
C GLY A 47 28.50 -24.60 10.82
N VAL A 48 28.59 -23.27 10.86
CA VAL A 48 29.46 -22.48 11.76
C VAL A 48 29.30 -22.85 13.24
N LEU A 49 28.10 -23.26 13.68
CA LEU A 49 27.84 -23.62 15.07
C LEU A 49 28.24 -25.06 15.45
N ARG A 50 28.57 -25.92 14.48
CA ARG A 50 29.00 -27.31 14.71
C ARG A 50 30.51 -27.45 14.80
N VAL A 51 31.23 -26.76 13.93
CA VAL A 51 32.68 -26.84 13.83
C VAL A 51 33.29 -26.17 15.07
N SER A 52 34.35 -26.76 15.60
CA SER A 52 35.15 -26.15 16.65
C SER A 52 35.97 -25.00 16.06
N GLY A 53 35.53 -23.76 16.28
CA GLY A 53 36.18 -22.57 15.77
C GLY A 53 35.49 -21.28 16.24
N SER A 54 36.05 -20.14 15.83
CA SER A 54 35.43 -18.81 15.99
C SER A 54 34.12 -18.73 15.20
N LEU A 55 33.11 -18.02 15.72
CA LEU A 55 31.82 -17.84 15.04
C LEU A 55 31.90 -16.93 13.80
N TYR A 56 32.93 -16.09 13.72
CA TYR A 56 33.02 -15.00 12.75
C TYR A 56 34.23 -15.10 11.80
N ASP A 57 34.95 -16.22 11.85
CA ASP A 57 36.12 -16.44 11.01
C ASP A 57 35.70 -16.90 9.61
N THR A 58 35.81 -16.01 8.61
CA THR A 58 35.45 -16.28 7.22
C THR A 58 36.36 -17.31 6.55
N GLU A 59 37.62 -17.42 6.99
CA GLU A 59 38.60 -18.33 6.37
C GLU A 59 38.34 -19.79 6.77
N LEU A 60 37.61 -20.00 7.86
CA LEU A 60 37.30 -21.32 8.40
C LEU A 60 36.03 -21.96 7.77
N TYR A 61 35.18 -21.17 7.09
CA TYR A 61 33.87 -21.61 6.60
C TYR A 61 33.60 -21.24 5.14
N ASP A 62 33.54 -22.25 4.27
CA ASP A 62 33.14 -22.11 2.87
C ASP A 62 31.65 -21.74 2.69
N THR A 63 30.86 -21.79 3.77
CA THR A 63 29.39 -21.63 3.78
C THR A 63 28.91 -20.25 4.24
N GLY A 64 29.81 -19.35 4.66
CA GLY A 64 29.52 -18.00 5.16
C GLY A 64 29.69 -17.83 6.69
N THR A 65 29.38 -16.64 7.20
CA THR A 65 29.59 -16.25 8.61
C THR A 65 28.32 -16.24 9.44
N PHE A 66 28.47 -16.45 10.76
CA PHE A 66 27.39 -16.20 11.69
C PHE A 66 27.11 -14.69 11.82
N THR A 67 25.85 -14.28 11.77
CA THR A 67 25.46 -12.85 11.79
C THR A 67 24.73 -12.42 13.07
N GLY A 68 24.43 -13.37 13.96
CA GLY A 68 23.80 -13.12 15.26
C GLY A 68 24.77 -12.63 16.34
N THR A 69 24.29 -12.39 17.55
CA THR A 69 25.15 -12.08 18.70
C THR A 69 25.87 -13.33 19.23
N PRO A 70 27.01 -13.18 19.93
CA PRO A 70 27.67 -14.32 20.59
C PRO A 70 26.72 -15.08 21.54
N PHE A 71 25.84 -14.35 22.24
CA PHE A 71 24.79 -14.95 23.06
C PHE A 71 23.79 -15.78 22.23
N ALA A 72 23.35 -15.29 21.07
CA ALA A 72 22.52 -16.06 20.15
C ALA A 72 23.24 -17.32 19.67
N GLY A 73 24.54 -17.24 19.36
CA GLY A 73 25.37 -18.39 19.02
C GLY A 73 25.36 -19.45 20.13
N LEU A 74 25.52 -19.05 21.39
CA LEU A 74 25.44 -19.95 22.55
C LEU A 74 24.07 -20.60 22.73
N VAL A 75 22.99 -19.86 22.52
CA VAL A 75 21.62 -20.38 22.64
C VAL A 75 21.30 -21.35 21.51
N LEU A 76 21.82 -21.12 20.30
CA LEU A 76 21.57 -21.95 19.13
C LEU A 76 22.49 -23.18 19.07
N LYS A 77 23.69 -23.14 19.67
CA LYS A 77 24.68 -24.23 19.63
C LYS A 77 24.12 -25.60 20.09
N PRO A 78 23.35 -25.72 21.21
CA PRO A 78 22.74 -26.99 21.60
C PRO A 78 21.75 -27.55 20.57
N LEU A 79 21.06 -26.68 19.82
CA LEU A 79 20.06 -27.11 18.83
C LEU A 79 20.70 -27.83 17.65
N THR A 80 21.99 -27.64 17.41
CA THR A 80 22.74 -28.27 16.29
C THR A 80 22.81 -29.80 16.39
N ARG A 81 22.79 -30.36 17.61
CA ARG A 81 22.90 -31.81 17.86
C ARG A 81 21.59 -32.57 17.68
N SER A 82 20.45 -31.88 17.69
CA SER A 82 19.09 -32.49 17.72
C SER A 82 18.38 -32.54 16.36
N ALA A 83 19.09 -32.29 15.26
CA ALA A 83 18.52 -31.56 14.13
C ALA A 83 18.83 -32.13 12.72
N GLU A 84 19.33 -33.35 12.57
CA GLU A 84 19.91 -33.78 11.28
C GLU A 84 18.88 -34.15 10.20
N GLN A 85 17.62 -34.46 10.54
CA GLN A 85 16.62 -34.91 9.56
C GLN A 85 15.27 -34.14 9.59
N ALA A 86 14.96 -33.42 10.67
CA ALA A 86 13.68 -32.72 10.85
C ALA A 86 13.79 -31.19 11.06
N LEU A 87 15.00 -30.61 11.03
CA LEU A 87 15.22 -29.22 11.45
C LEU A 87 14.51 -28.18 10.58
N GLY A 88 14.49 -28.38 9.26
CA GLY A 88 13.76 -27.45 8.38
C GLY A 88 12.26 -27.39 8.70
N VAL A 89 11.65 -28.56 8.97
CA VAL A 89 10.23 -28.65 9.35
C VAL A 89 10.00 -28.07 10.74
N ALA A 90 10.81 -28.47 11.73
CA ALA A 90 10.66 -28.04 13.12
C ALA A 90 10.89 -26.53 13.28
N TRP A 91 11.90 -25.98 12.61
CA TRP A 91 12.18 -24.53 12.64
C TRP A 91 11.08 -23.73 11.95
N THR A 92 10.61 -24.19 10.79
CA THR A 92 9.50 -23.56 10.07
C THR A 92 8.23 -23.57 10.92
N PHE A 93 7.87 -24.73 11.48
CA PHE A 93 6.70 -24.86 12.34
C PHE A 93 6.82 -24.02 13.61
N GLY A 94 7.97 -24.04 14.27
CA GLY A 94 8.28 -23.20 15.42
C GLY A 94 8.16 -21.71 15.11
N THR A 95 8.70 -21.27 13.98
CA THR A 95 8.57 -19.87 13.52
C THR A 95 7.13 -19.50 13.24
N LEU A 96 6.35 -20.37 12.58
CA LEU A 96 4.92 -20.14 12.34
C LEU A 96 4.14 -20.03 13.66
N LEU A 97 4.42 -20.88 14.65
CA LEU A 97 3.83 -20.80 15.98
C LEU A 97 4.20 -19.49 16.70
N LEU A 98 5.45 -19.04 16.59
CA LEU A 98 5.89 -17.75 17.13
C LEU A 98 5.15 -16.58 16.48
N VAL A 99 4.92 -16.63 15.17
CA VAL A 99 4.14 -15.61 14.44
C VAL A 99 2.66 -15.62 14.89
N VAL A 100 2.07 -16.80 15.11
CA VAL A 100 0.72 -16.92 15.66
C VAL A 100 0.66 -16.36 17.08
N ALA A 101 1.61 -16.71 17.95
CA ALA A 101 1.70 -16.19 19.31
C ALA A 101 1.84 -14.66 19.31
N LEU A 102 2.70 -14.12 18.43
CA LEU A 102 2.88 -12.69 18.23
C LEU A 102 1.55 -12.01 17.82
N GLY A 103 0.86 -12.54 16.82
CA GLY A 103 -0.43 -12.00 16.38
C GLY A 103 -1.50 -12.03 17.47
N LEU A 104 -1.53 -13.09 18.30
CA LEU A 104 -2.43 -13.21 19.45
C LEU A 104 -2.11 -12.20 20.56
N VAL A 105 -0.83 -11.96 20.86
CA VAL A 105 -0.41 -10.96 21.85
C VAL A 105 -0.77 -9.56 21.37
N VAL A 106 -0.49 -9.23 20.11
CA VAL A 106 -0.84 -7.94 19.48
C VAL A 106 -2.35 -7.70 19.51
N ALA A 107 -3.16 -8.71 19.16
CA ALA A 107 -4.61 -8.60 19.17
C ALA A 107 -5.18 -8.35 20.58
N ARG A 108 -4.56 -8.93 21.62
CA ARG A 108 -4.92 -8.68 23.02
C ARG A 108 -4.45 -7.31 23.53
N ALA A 109 -3.35 -6.80 22.99
CA ALA A 109 -2.74 -5.53 23.40
C ALA A 109 -3.29 -4.29 22.67
N LEU A 110 -4.36 -4.43 21.88
CA LEU A 110 -4.96 -3.32 21.14
C LEU A 110 -5.39 -2.17 22.07
N PRO A 111 -5.12 -0.90 21.71
CA PRO A 111 -5.54 0.24 22.52
C PRO A 111 -7.08 0.38 22.54
N GLY A 112 -7.65 0.47 23.74
CA GLY A 112 -9.09 0.66 23.92
C GLY A 112 -9.58 2.06 23.49
N PRO A 113 -10.88 2.23 23.18
CA PRO A 113 -11.93 1.21 23.16
C PRO A 113 -11.89 0.37 21.86
N VAL A 114 -12.03 -0.95 22.01
CA VAL A 114 -12.07 -1.92 20.92
C VAL A 114 -13.51 -2.41 20.77
N THR A 115 -14.05 -2.37 19.54
CA THR A 115 -15.40 -2.90 19.31
C THR A 115 -15.40 -4.44 19.41
N PRO A 116 -16.53 -5.10 19.76
CA PRO A 116 -16.60 -6.56 19.78
C PRO A 116 -16.19 -7.20 18.45
N ARG A 117 -16.57 -6.57 17.33
CA ARG A 117 -16.14 -7.01 15.99
C ARG A 117 -14.63 -6.92 15.82
N THR A 118 -14.02 -5.80 16.20
CA THR A 118 -12.56 -5.63 16.11
C THR A 118 -11.84 -6.64 16.99
N SER A 119 -12.31 -6.88 18.21
CA SER A 119 -11.70 -7.86 19.12
C SER A 119 -11.73 -9.28 18.55
N LEU A 120 -12.83 -9.69 17.93
CA LEU A 120 -12.99 -11.02 17.32
C LEU A 120 -12.14 -11.22 16.06
N LEU A 121 -11.93 -10.16 15.28
CA LEU A 121 -11.22 -10.23 13.99
C LEU A 121 -9.73 -9.86 14.09
N ALA A 122 -9.30 -9.20 15.17
CA ALA A 122 -7.93 -8.69 15.31
C ALA A 122 -6.88 -9.80 15.17
N ALA A 123 -7.04 -10.91 15.88
CA ALA A 123 -6.08 -12.01 15.84
C ALA A 123 -5.89 -12.59 14.42
N PRO A 124 -6.93 -13.09 13.73
CA PRO A 124 -6.73 -13.66 12.40
C PRO A 124 -6.28 -12.60 11.37
N VAL A 125 -6.72 -11.34 11.48
CA VAL A 125 -6.22 -10.27 10.59
C VAL A 125 -4.73 -10.01 10.80
N THR A 126 -4.29 -9.85 12.05
CA THR A 126 -2.88 -9.61 12.36
C THR A 126 -2.00 -10.79 11.95
N ILE A 127 -2.46 -12.03 12.18
CA ILE A 127 -1.74 -13.24 11.74
C ILE A 127 -1.63 -13.28 10.21
N CYS A 128 -2.72 -13.02 9.48
CA CYS A 128 -2.66 -12.97 8.01
C CYS A 128 -1.69 -11.90 7.52
N LEU A 129 -1.74 -10.69 8.09
CA LEU A 129 -0.83 -9.60 7.72
C LEU A 129 0.63 -9.93 8.05
N LEU A 130 0.90 -10.55 9.20
CA LEU A 130 2.24 -11.03 9.56
C LEU A 130 2.73 -12.06 8.54
N MET A 131 1.93 -13.09 8.23
CA MET A 131 2.29 -14.15 7.28
C MET A 131 2.55 -13.66 5.85
N LEU A 132 1.89 -12.56 5.45
CA LEU A 132 2.10 -11.91 4.15
C LEU A 132 3.26 -10.92 4.14
N SER A 133 3.69 -10.44 5.32
CA SER A 133 4.69 -9.40 5.46
C SER A 133 6.09 -9.88 5.06
N LEU A 134 6.85 -8.99 4.42
CA LEU A 134 8.24 -9.22 4.03
C LEU A 134 9.12 -9.65 5.20
N PRO A 135 9.02 -9.07 6.42
CA PRO A 135 9.85 -9.53 7.53
C PRO A 135 9.64 -11.01 7.89
N VAL A 136 8.40 -11.50 7.91
CA VAL A 136 8.11 -12.92 8.20
C VAL A 136 8.51 -13.82 7.03
N ARG A 137 8.23 -13.41 5.78
CA ARG A 137 8.67 -14.17 4.60
C ARG A 137 10.19 -14.32 4.58
N ASN A 138 10.92 -13.24 4.86
CA ASN A 138 12.39 -13.29 4.94
C ASN A 138 12.85 -14.10 6.15
N ALA A 139 12.20 -14.00 7.31
CA ALA A 139 12.56 -14.82 8.46
C ALA A 139 12.41 -16.33 8.17
N LEU A 140 11.36 -16.73 7.44
CA LEU A 140 11.14 -18.12 7.02
C LEU A 140 12.08 -18.55 5.88
N HIS A 141 12.41 -17.65 4.96
CA HIS A 141 13.36 -17.93 3.88
C HIS A 141 14.80 -18.06 4.39
N LEU A 142 15.21 -17.22 5.32
CA LEU A 142 16.57 -17.20 5.87
C LEU A 142 16.72 -18.17 7.06
N GLY A 143 15.62 -18.50 7.76
CA GLY A 143 15.66 -19.24 9.02
C GLY A 143 16.11 -18.39 10.21
N GLN A 144 15.75 -17.10 10.20
CA GLN A 144 16.16 -16.12 11.21
C GLN A 144 15.31 -16.18 12.48
N SER A 145 15.92 -15.86 13.63
CA SER A 145 15.27 -15.88 14.96
C SER A 145 14.62 -14.54 15.35
N SER A 146 14.55 -13.58 14.43
CA SER A 146 14.12 -12.19 14.65
C SER A 146 12.70 -11.99 15.17
N VAL A 147 11.83 -13.00 15.06
CA VAL A 147 10.48 -12.98 15.65
C VAL A 147 10.55 -13.08 17.19
N ILE A 148 11.56 -13.77 17.74
CA ILE A 148 11.71 -14.05 19.17
C ILE A 148 11.93 -12.76 19.98
N PRO A 149 12.90 -11.87 19.66
CA PRO A 149 13.08 -10.62 20.39
C PRO A 149 11.82 -9.74 20.41
N VAL A 150 11.11 -9.65 19.27
CA VAL A 150 9.86 -8.87 19.18
C VAL A 150 8.78 -9.45 20.09
N LEU A 151 8.61 -10.78 20.09
CA LEU A 151 7.64 -11.46 20.94
C LEU A 151 7.98 -11.28 22.44
N LEU A 152 9.25 -11.45 22.82
CA LEU A 152 9.70 -11.27 24.22
C LEU A 152 9.41 -9.85 24.73
N VAL A 153 9.65 -8.84 23.90
CA VAL A 153 9.33 -7.45 24.25
C VAL A 153 7.83 -7.24 24.41
N LEU A 154 7.02 -7.76 23.49
CA LEU A 154 5.57 -7.61 23.58
C LEU A 154 4.99 -8.35 24.78
N LEU A 155 5.51 -9.53 25.12
CA LEU A 155 5.13 -10.25 26.32
C LEU A 155 5.50 -9.45 27.58
N GLY A 156 6.74 -8.95 27.67
CA GLY A 156 7.19 -8.15 28.82
C GLY A 156 6.44 -6.83 28.96
N CYS A 157 6.15 -6.15 27.84
CA CYS A 157 5.42 -4.90 27.86
C CYS A 157 3.93 -5.08 28.13
N CYS A 158 3.27 -6.05 27.48
CA CYS A 158 1.81 -6.09 27.38
C CYS A 158 1.13 -7.28 28.06
N ALA A 159 1.83 -8.41 28.30
CA ALA A 159 1.21 -9.64 28.81
C ALA A 159 1.58 -9.94 30.27
N VAL A 160 2.84 -9.70 30.65
CA VAL A 160 3.36 -10.04 31.97
C VAL A 160 3.05 -8.95 33.00
N ARG A 161 2.50 -9.35 34.15
CA ARG A 161 2.12 -8.43 35.23
C ARG A 161 3.29 -7.95 36.10
N GLY A 162 4.35 -8.76 36.24
CA GLY A 162 5.51 -8.45 37.07
C GLY A 162 6.55 -7.58 36.35
N GLU A 163 7.01 -6.49 36.97
CA GLU A 163 8.05 -5.64 36.36
C GLU A 163 9.38 -6.34 36.17
N ARG A 164 9.84 -7.14 37.15
CA ARG A 164 11.12 -7.86 37.05
C ARG A 164 11.10 -8.90 35.93
N THR A 165 10.05 -9.72 35.87
CA THR A 165 9.88 -10.74 34.84
C THR A 165 9.72 -10.13 33.45
N ALA A 166 8.99 -9.01 33.34
CA ALA A 166 8.95 -8.22 32.11
C ALA A 166 10.34 -7.73 31.68
N GLY A 167 11.11 -7.20 32.63
CA GLY A 167 12.47 -6.72 32.37
C GLY A 167 13.40 -7.84 31.91
N VAL A 168 13.34 -9.02 32.53
CA VAL A 168 14.11 -10.21 32.14
C VAL A 168 13.81 -10.62 30.70
N LEU A 169 12.54 -10.72 30.31
CA LEU A 169 12.17 -11.09 28.93
C LEU A 169 12.74 -10.09 27.91
N ILE A 170 12.62 -8.80 28.19
CA ILE A 170 13.16 -7.73 27.32
C ILE A 170 14.69 -7.76 27.29
N GLY A 171 15.34 -8.05 28.43
CA GLY A 171 16.80 -8.16 28.53
C GLY A 171 17.36 -9.36 27.77
N VAL A 172 16.67 -10.51 27.81
CA VAL A 172 17.00 -11.66 26.95
C VAL A 172 16.79 -11.31 25.48
N GLY A 173 15.70 -10.61 25.15
CA GLY A 173 15.47 -10.09 23.81
C GLY A 173 16.58 -9.14 23.33
N ALA A 174 17.10 -8.28 24.21
CA ALA A 174 18.24 -7.41 23.95
C ALA A 174 19.56 -8.18 23.78
N ALA A 175 19.75 -9.29 24.50
CA ALA A 175 20.94 -10.13 24.33
C ALA A 175 20.94 -10.86 22.98
N LEU A 176 19.76 -11.23 22.47
CA LEU A 176 19.59 -11.78 21.12
C LEU A 176 19.69 -10.69 20.04
N GLN A 177 19.15 -9.50 20.31
CA GLN A 177 19.14 -8.37 19.38
C GLN A 177 19.38 -7.06 20.15
N PRO A 178 20.62 -6.53 20.19
CA PRO A 178 21.02 -5.40 21.05
C PRO A 178 20.18 -4.13 20.91
N THR A 179 19.61 -3.90 19.73
CA THR A 179 18.76 -2.73 19.44
C THR A 179 17.50 -2.69 20.31
N VAL A 180 17.05 -3.84 20.83
CA VAL A 180 15.95 -3.96 21.79
C VAL A 180 16.28 -3.35 23.17
N LEU A 181 17.55 -3.07 23.48
CA LEU A 181 17.91 -2.38 24.72
C LEU A 181 17.26 -0.98 24.83
N LEU A 182 16.89 -0.38 23.68
CA LEU A 182 16.18 0.90 23.61
C LEU A 182 14.80 0.90 24.33
N PHE A 183 14.23 -0.27 24.61
CA PHE A 183 13.02 -0.39 25.41
C PHE A 183 13.24 -0.08 26.90
N ALA A 184 14.46 -0.17 27.43
CA ALA A 184 14.74 0.19 28.83
C ALA A 184 14.47 1.69 29.11
N PRO A 185 14.95 2.66 28.29
CA PRO A 185 14.53 4.06 28.38
C PRO A 185 13.02 4.27 28.31
N LEU A 186 12.30 3.56 27.42
CA LEU A 186 10.83 3.64 27.34
C LEU A 186 10.19 3.22 28.67
N LEU A 187 10.60 2.09 29.23
CA LEU A 187 10.11 1.58 30.51
C LEU A 187 10.41 2.55 31.66
N TRP A 188 11.63 3.10 31.70
CA TRP A 188 12.05 4.06 32.71
C TRP A 188 11.17 5.32 32.67
N LEU A 189 10.98 5.90 31.48
CA LEU A 189 10.21 7.13 31.27
C LEU A 189 8.69 6.91 31.41
N THR A 190 8.21 5.67 31.31
CA THR A 190 6.80 5.32 31.56
C THR A 190 6.52 4.91 33.01
N GLY A 191 7.54 4.95 33.88
CA GLY A 191 7.40 4.69 35.33
C GLY A 191 7.72 3.25 35.76
N ARG A 192 7.96 2.33 34.81
CA ARG A 192 8.31 0.92 35.07
C ARG A 192 9.81 0.75 35.33
N ARG A 193 10.33 1.45 36.35
CA ARG A 193 11.78 1.53 36.60
C ARG A 193 12.41 0.18 36.96
N ARG A 194 11.70 -0.70 37.69
CA ARG A 194 12.24 -2.02 38.04
C ARG A 194 12.36 -2.89 36.80
N ALA A 195 11.42 -2.75 35.85
CA ALA A 195 11.51 -3.43 34.57
C ALA A 195 12.71 -2.92 33.75
N ALA A 196 12.92 -1.61 33.68
CA ALA A 196 14.06 -1.02 32.98
C ALA A 196 15.42 -1.48 33.54
N VAL A 197 15.56 -1.49 34.88
CA VAL A 197 16.78 -1.99 35.56
C VAL A 197 16.95 -3.48 35.29
N ALA A 198 15.89 -4.29 35.45
CA ALA A 198 15.95 -5.72 35.17
C ALA A 198 16.33 -6.01 33.70
N THR A 199 15.85 -5.22 32.73
CA THR A 199 16.29 -5.31 31.34
C THR A 199 17.79 -5.08 31.19
N GLY A 200 18.31 -4.00 31.77
CA GLY A 200 19.75 -3.70 31.72
C GLY A 200 20.60 -4.78 32.39
N VAL A 201 20.20 -5.23 33.59
CA VAL A 201 20.91 -6.28 34.34
C VAL A 201 20.89 -7.61 33.60
N THR A 202 19.74 -8.04 33.06
CA THR A 202 19.65 -9.29 32.31
C THR A 202 20.45 -9.23 31.01
N PHE A 203 20.41 -8.11 30.29
CA PHE A 203 21.24 -7.91 29.10
C PHE A 203 22.74 -7.99 29.43
N ALA A 204 23.16 -7.29 30.49
CA ALA A 204 24.55 -7.29 30.94
C ALA A 204 25.00 -8.70 31.37
N ALA A 205 24.17 -9.42 32.13
CA ALA A 205 24.47 -10.78 32.58
C ALA A 205 24.56 -11.77 31.41
N ALA A 206 23.63 -11.72 30.47
CA ALA A 206 23.65 -12.57 29.27
C ALA A 206 24.85 -12.26 28.37
N THR A 207 25.20 -10.98 28.21
CA THR A 207 26.38 -10.56 27.45
C THR A 207 27.67 -10.98 28.16
N ALA A 208 27.77 -10.83 29.48
CA ALA A 208 28.91 -11.27 30.26
C ALA A 208 29.10 -12.80 30.20
N LEU A 209 27.99 -13.56 30.25
CA LEU A 209 28.02 -15.01 30.03
C LEU A 209 28.57 -15.35 28.63
N ALA A 210 28.19 -14.58 27.62
CA ALA A 210 28.69 -14.76 26.27
C ALA A 210 30.19 -14.44 26.14
N TRP A 211 30.66 -13.38 26.79
CA TRP A 211 32.09 -13.05 26.89
C TRP A 211 32.88 -14.12 27.64
N ALA A 212 32.33 -14.70 28.70
CA ALA A 212 33.00 -15.75 29.46
C ALA A 212 33.13 -17.05 28.66
N ALA A 213 32.12 -17.40 27.86
CA ALA A 213 32.12 -18.64 27.07
C ALA A 213 32.80 -18.48 25.70
N LEU A 214 32.72 -17.30 25.07
CA LEU A 214 33.24 -16.99 23.74
C LEU A 214 33.95 -15.63 23.74
N PRO A 215 35.11 -15.48 24.40
CA PRO A 215 35.78 -14.19 24.59
C PRO A 215 36.26 -13.57 23.27
N HIS A 216 36.87 -14.38 22.39
CA HIS A 216 37.36 -13.92 21.09
C HIS A 216 36.20 -13.46 20.18
N ASP A 217 35.15 -14.29 20.03
CA ASP A 217 33.97 -13.92 19.24
C ASP A 217 33.27 -12.68 19.80
N SER A 218 33.23 -12.53 21.13
CA SER A 218 32.63 -11.36 21.76
C SER A 218 33.43 -10.09 21.48
N TRP A 219 34.76 -10.16 21.48
CA TRP A 219 35.61 -9.06 21.04
C TRP A 219 35.36 -8.72 19.57
N THR A 220 35.33 -9.71 18.69
CA THR A 220 35.08 -9.53 17.26
C THR A 220 33.72 -8.89 16.98
N TYR A 221 32.66 -9.30 17.70
CA TYR A 221 31.31 -8.78 17.52
C TYR A 221 31.09 -7.38 18.12
N TRP A 222 31.67 -7.07 19.29
CA TRP A 222 31.40 -5.79 19.95
C TRP A 222 32.38 -4.70 19.57
N VAL A 223 33.64 -5.06 19.31
CA VAL A 223 34.73 -4.10 19.09
C VAL A 223 35.08 -4.01 17.60
N HIS A 224 35.34 -5.14 16.94
CA HIS A 224 35.80 -5.12 15.55
C HIS A 224 34.65 -4.80 14.57
N HIS A 225 33.54 -5.50 14.71
CA HIS A 225 32.32 -5.27 13.94
C HIS A 225 31.29 -4.57 14.81
N ILE A 226 31.38 -3.26 15.05
CA ILE A 226 30.52 -2.52 16.01
C ILE A 226 29.05 -3.01 16.00
N ALA A 227 28.70 -3.86 16.97
CA ALA A 227 27.41 -4.55 17.10
C ALA A 227 26.96 -5.37 15.86
N GLY A 228 27.90 -6.13 15.27
CA GLY A 228 27.73 -6.99 14.11
C GLY A 228 27.68 -6.26 12.75
N ALA A 229 27.97 -4.96 12.70
CA ALA A 229 28.07 -4.23 11.44
C ALA A 229 29.24 -4.78 10.60
N GLY A 230 28.93 -5.29 9.40
CA GLY A 230 29.92 -5.88 8.49
C GLY A 230 30.01 -7.42 8.52
N LEU A 231 29.34 -8.09 9.47
CA LEU A 231 29.34 -9.56 9.54
C LEU A 231 28.43 -10.25 8.51
N GLY A 232 27.45 -9.52 7.97
CA GLY A 232 26.49 -10.03 7.00
C GLY A 232 26.70 -9.47 5.60
N ALA A 233 25.61 -9.28 4.85
CA ALA A 233 25.67 -8.57 3.58
C ALA A 233 26.24 -7.16 3.75
N ARG A 234 26.63 -6.54 2.62
CA ARG A 234 27.16 -5.18 2.61
C ARG A 234 26.17 -4.20 3.26
N ALA A 235 26.67 -3.20 3.98
CA ALA A 235 25.82 -2.26 4.69
C ALA A 235 24.95 -1.37 3.75
N ASP A 236 25.35 -1.21 2.48
CA ASP A 236 24.60 -0.52 1.42
C ASP A 236 23.50 -1.40 0.78
N ASP A 237 23.43 -2.70 1.09
CA ASP A 237 22.44 -3.63 0.53
C ASP A 237 20.99 -3.18 0.83
N VAL A 238 20.10 -3.33 -0.15
CA VAL A 238 18.67 -2.98 -0.04
C VAL A 238 17.93 -3.78 1.04
N ALA A 239 18.48 -4.92 1.48
CA ALA A 239 18.01 -5.66 2.65
C ALA A 239 18.25 -4.91 3.96
N ASN A 240 19.26 -4.04 4.03
CA ASN A 240 19.51 -3.17 5.18
C ASN A 240 18.62 -1.92 5.11
N GLN A 241 17.69 -1.79 6.04
CA GLN A 241 16.73 -0.69 6.17
C GLN A 241 17.02 0.20 7.38
N SER A 242 18.31 0.45 7.68
CA SER A 242 18.77 1.43 8.66
C SER A 242 19.08 2.80 8.03
N LEU A 243 19.15 3.86 8.85
CA LEU A 243 19.62 5.19 8.42
C LEU A 243 21.04 5.12 7.85
N HIS A 244 21.92 4.35 8.48
CA HIS A 244 23.28 4.14 8.00
C HIS A 244 23.29 3.55 6.59
N GLY A 245 22.56 2.45 6.36
CA GLY A 245 22.47 1.85 5.02
C GLY A 245 21.86 2.79 3.97
N ALA A 246 20.91 3.64 4.38
CA ALA A 246 20.33 4.66 3.50
C ALA A 246 21.34 5.74 3.10
N LEU A 247 22.18 6.21 4.02
CA LEU A 247 23.24 7.19 3.75
C LEU A 247 24.29 6.61 2.80
N LEU A 248 24.70 5.35 3.02
CA LEU A 248 25.63 4.66 2.12
C LEU A 248 25.06 4.51 0.70
N ARG A 249 23.77 4.17 0.56
CA ARG A 249 23.08 4.11 -0.76
C ARG A 249 22.96 5.46 -1.46
N LEU A 250 23.06 6.56 -0.72
CA LEU A 250 23.14 7.92 -1.29
C LEU A 250 24.56 8.28 -1.73
N GLY A 251 25.53 7.38 -1.58
CA GLY A 251 26.93 7.60 -1.92
C GLY A 251 27.74 8.33 -0.85
N LEU A 252 27.20 8.50 0.36
CA LEU A 252 27.92 9.13 1.47
C LEU A 252 28.84 8.11 2.14
N GLN A 253 30.10 8.47 2.36
CA GLN A 253 31.11 7.62 3.00
C GLN A 253 32.06 8.48 3.85
N GLY A 254 32.74 7.85 4.82
CA GLY A 254 33.75 8.51 5.67
C GLY A 254 33.15 9.39 6.78
N PRO A 255 33.88 10.41 7.28
CA PRO A 255 33.49 11.18 8.46
C PRO A 255 32.14 11.89 8.34
N LEU A 256 31.78 12.34 7.13
CA LEU A 256 30.50 13.00 6.87
C LEU A 256 29.31 12.05 7.05
N GLU A 257 29.42 10.82 6.52
CA GLU A 257 28.41 9.78 6.69
C GLU A 257 28.18 9.52 8.18
N THR A 258 29.27 9.30 8.92
CA THR A 258 29.21 8.98 10.34
C THR A 258 28.62 10.13 11.16
N ALA A 259 29.04 11.37 10.87
CA ALA A 259 28.48 12.56 11.52
C ALA A 259 26.97 12.69 11.25
N LEU A 260 26.53 12.51 10.00
CA LEU A 260 25.11 12.54 9.64
C LEU A 260 24.33 11.41 10.30
N PHE A 261 24.88 10.19 10.33
CA PHE A 261 24.26 9.06 11.00
C PHE A 261 24.06 9.32 12.50
N VAL A 262 25.07 9.85 13.18
CA VAL A 262 24.98 10.20 14.61
C VAL A 262 23.95 11.30 14.85
N VAL A 263 23.96 12.38 14.07
CA VAL A 263 23.03 13.50 14.22
C VAL A 263 21.58 13.08 13.92
N LEU A 264 21.36 12.41 12.79
CA LEU A 264 20.03 11.93 12.41
C LEU A 264 19.53 10.84 13.37
N GLY A 265 20.41 9.91 13.76
CA GLY A 265 20.13 8.88 14.75
C GLY A 265 19.71 9.48 16.09
N ALA A 266 20.47 10.45 16.61
CA ALA A 266 20.13 11.17 17.84
C ALA A 266 18.78 11.89 17.73
N ALA A 267 18.51 12.57 16.61
CA ALA A 267 17.23 13.23 16.37
C ALA A 267 16.06 12.22 16.37
N VAL A 268 16.22 11.07 15.70
CA VAL A 268 15.20 10.01 15.65
C VAL A 268 14.99 9.37 17.03
N VAL A 269 16.05 9.14 17.81
CA VAL A 269 15.94 8.67 19.20
C VAL A 269 15.17 9.66 20.07
N LEU A 270 15.56 10.94 20.06
CA LEU A 270 14.96 11.96 20.90
C LEU A 270 13.48 12.19 20.57
N LEU A 271 13.18 12.41 19.29
CA LEU A 271 11.80 12.64 18.83
C LEU A 271 10.94 11.39 18.98
N GLY A 272 11.45 10.24 18.52
CA GLY A 272 10.75 8.97 18.53
C GLY A 272 10.45 8.47 19.94
N LEU A 273 11.42 8.50 20.86
CA LEU A 273 11.18 8.11 22.25
C LEU A 273 10.24 9.07 22.97
N ARG A 274 10.40 10.39 22.79
CA ARG A 274 9.47 11.39 23.37
C ARG A 274 8.04 11.11 22.93
N ARG A 275 7.83 10.78 21.66
CA ARG A 275 6.53 10.41 21.12
C ARG A 275 6.05 9.05 21.63
N ALA A 276 6.90 8.03 21.67
CA ALA A 276 6.57 6.71 22.21
C ALA A 276 6.10 6.78 23.67
N VAL A 277 6.83 7.52 24.51
CA VAL A 277 6.47 7.76 25.92
C VAL A 277 5.13 8.49 26.02
N ARG A 278 4.89 9.50 25.19
CA ARG A 278 3.60 10.20 25.14
C ARG A 278 2.46 9.23 24.82
N TYR A 279 2.59 8.38 23.81
CA TYR A 279 1.56 7.41 23.45
C TYR A 279 1.36 6.34 24.52
N ALA A 280 2.44 5.87 25.15
CA ALA A 280 2.36 4.91 26.25
C ALA A 280 1.61 5.50 27.46
N ARG A 281 1.93 6.74 27.85
CA ARG A 281 1.24 7.46 28.95
C ARG A 281 -0.21 7.80 28.63
N ASP A 282 -0.52 8.01 27.35
CA ASP A 282 -1.88 8.19 26.84
C ASP A 282 -2.69 6.88 26.81
N GLY A 283 -2.14 5.77 27.33
CA GLY A 283 -2.81 4.47 27.40
C GLY A 283 -2.80 3.71 26.08
N GLN A 284 -1.86 4.01 25.18
CA GLN A 284 -1.61 3.32 23.92
C GLN A 284 -0.24 2.62 23.95
N LEU A 285 -0.03 1.74 24.94
CA LEU A 285 1.28 1.09 25.17
C LEU A 285 1.80 0.34 23.94
N LEU A 286 0.94 -0.42 23.25
CA LEU A 286 1.33 -1.13 22.03
C LEU A 286 1.82 -0.20 20.92
N LEU A 287 1.22 0.99 20.77
CA LEU A 287 1.69 2.00 19.83
C LEU A 287 3.04 2.58 20.28
N GLY A 288 3.21 2.85 21.58
CA GLY A 288 4.49 3.28 22.13
C GLY A 288 5.60 2.27 21.86
N VAL A 289 5.33 0.98 22.08
CA VAL A 289 6.25 -0.13 21.80
C VAL A 289 6.57 -0.22 20.30
N ALA A 290 5.56 -0.12 19.43
CA ALA A 290 5.75 -0.13 17.98
C ALA A 290 6.64 1.03 17.50
N VAL A 291 6.40 2.24 18.01
CA VAL A 291 7.20 3.43 17.69
C VAL A 291 8.64 3.28 18.19
N THR A 292 8.87 2.79 19.41
CA THR A 292 10.22 2.50 19.91
C THR A 292 10.94 1.45 19.07
N GLY A 293 10.24 0.42 18.60
CA GLY A 293 10.79 -0.55 17.66
C GLY A 293 11.20 0.06 16.32
N CYS A 294 10.41 0.99 15.76
CA CYS A 294 10.79 1.74 14.57
C CYS A 294 12.04 2.61 14.78
N VAL A 295 12.18 3.22 15.97
CA VAL A 295 13.40 3.95 16.34
C VAL A 295 14.60 2.99 16.38
N ALA A 296 14.45 1.85 17.07
CA ALA A 296 15.51 0.85 17.24
C ALA A 296 16.06 0.33 15.90
N VAL A 297 15.18 0.10 14.92
CA VAL A 297 15.56 -0.31 13.55
C VAL A 297 16.20 0.84 12.78
N ALA A 298 15.66 2.06 12.88
CA ALA A 298 16.18 3.19 12.11
C ALA A 298 17.62 3.56 12.52
N VAL A 299 17.95 3.46 13.80
CA VAL A 299 19.23 3.93 14.35
C VAL A 299 20.26 2.82 14.55
N SER A 300 19.94 1.57 14.20
CA SER A 300 20.93 0.51 14.25
C SER A 300 21.93 0.63 13.10
N PRO A 301 23.19 0.20 13.28
CA PRO A 301 24.17 0.20 12.19
C PRO A 301 23.68 -0.59 10.98
N THR A 302 23.09 -1.77 11.23
CA THR A 302 22.39 -2.59 10.23
C THR A 302 21.02 -2.99 10.78
N ALA A 303 20.00 -2.94 9.93
CA ALA A 303 18.62 -3.30 10.25
C ALA A 303 18.01 -4.10 9.10
N TRP A 304 18.18 -5.41 9.14
CA TRP A 304 17.74 -6.28 8.04
C TRP A 304 16.22 -6.34 7.91
N GLN A 305 15.71 -6.57 6.70
CA GLN A 305 14.28 -6.67 6.40
C GLN A 305 13.49 -7.58 7.37
N HIS A 306 14.08 -8.67 7.86
CA HIS A 306 13.45 -9.58 8.82
C HIS A 306 13.28 -9.00 10.24
N GLN A 307 13.92 -7.87 10.58
CA GLN A 307 13.84 -7.19 11.88
C GLN A 307 12.75 -6.09 11.93
N LEU A 308 12.09 -5.79 10.81
CA LEU A 308 11.12 -4.67 10.69
C LEU A 308 9.68 -5.01 11.09
N LEU A 309 9.46 -6.09 11.84
CA LEU A 309 8.11 -6.46 12.35
C LEU A 309 7.44 -5.32 13.13
N TRP A 310 8.22 -4.43 13.75
CA TRP A 310 7.74 -3.23 14.45
C TRP A 310 6.89 -2.31 13.58
N VAL A 311 7.23 -2.19 12.29
CA VAL A 311 6.51 -1.32 11.35
C VAL A 311 5.04 -1.74 11.24
N LEU A 312 4.77 -3.05 11.22
CA LEU A 312 3.39 -3.56 11.16
C LEU A 312 2.60 -3.16 12.40
N LEU A 313 3.23 -3.19 13.57
CA LEU A 313 2.58 -2.88 14.85
C LEU A 313 2.11 -1.42 14.92
N THR A 314 2.73 -0.51 14.15
CA THR A 314 2.29 0.89 14.08
C THR A 314 0.91 1.04 13.43
N ALA A 315 0.40 0.02 12.74
CA ALA A 315 -0.95 0.02 12.15
C ALA A 315 -2.08 0.15 13.20
N VAL A 316 -1.80 -0.11 14.49
CA VAL A 316 -2.76 0.14 15.57
C VAL A 316 -2.98 1.62 15.86
N GLY A 317 -2.04 2.47 15.42
CA GLY A 317 -2.10 3.91 15.58
C GLY A 317 -3.19 4.53 14.71
N ARG A 318 -4.05 5.35 15.32
CA ARG A 318 -5.15 6.01 14.64
C ARG A 318 -4.71 7.35 14.06
N VAL A 319 -4.73 7.49 12.73
CA VAL A 319 -4.36 8.73 12.01
C VAL A 319 -5.59 9.44 11.46
N GLY A 320 -5.56 10.77 11.40
CA GLY A 320 -6.61 11.62 10.81
C GLY A 320 -7.89 11.72 11.66
N THR A 321 -8.69 12.78 11.48
CA THR A 321 -9.94 12.98 12.25
C THR A 321 -11.18 12.42 11.57
N ARG A 322 -11.13 12.19 10.26
CA ARG A 322 -12.25 11.68 9.46
C ARG A 322 -12.22 10.15 9.38
N ALA A 323 -13.38 9.51 9.29
CA ALA A 323 -13.51 8.06 9.25
C ALA A 323 -12.74 7.42 8.07
N LYS A 324 -12.76 8.06 6.89
CA LYS A 324 -12.01 7.60 5.71
C LYS A 324 -10.49 7.66 5.87
N ASP A 325 -9.98 8.59 6.69
CA ASP A 325 -8.53 8.82 6.85
C ASP A 325 -7.92 7.76 7.80
N ARG A 326 -8.76 7.07 8.59
CA ARG A 326 -8.35 6.00 9.52
C ARG A 326 -7.63 4.85 8.83
N TYR A 327 -7.95 4.59 7.56
CA TYR A 327 -7.38 3.48 6.82
C TYR A 327 -6.05 3.83 6.14
N VAL A 328 -5.71 5.12 6.04
CA VAL A 328 -4.55 5.57 5.26
C VAL A 328 -3.26 4.97 5.78
N TRP A 329 -3.04 5.08 7.09
CA TRP A 329 -1.82 4.57 7.71
C TRP A 329 -1.75 3.04 7.73
N PRO A 330 -2.76 2.29 8.21
CA PRO A 330 -2.74 0.83 8.15
C PRO A 330 -2.57 0.26 6.74
N VAL A 331 -3.21 0.87 5.74
CA VAL A 331 -3.08 0.43 4.34
C VAL A 331 -1.68 0.74 3.81
N ALA A 332 -1.13 1.93 4.07
CA ALA A 332 0.24 2.26 3.66
C ALA A 332 1.27 1.28 4.26
N VAL A 333 1.15 0.99 5.57
CA VAL A 333 2.00 0.01 6.27
C VAL A 333 1.84 -1.39 5.66
N ALA A 334 0.61 -1.86 5.45
CA ALA A 334 0.36 -3.17 4.85
C ALA A 334 0.93 -3.28 3.44
N VAL A 335 0.74 -2.25 2.61
CA VAL A 335 1.24 -2.23 1.23
C VAL A 335 2.76 -2.26 1.20
N VAL A 336 3.45 -1.43 1.99
CA VAL A 336 4.93 -1.40 2.07
C VAL A 336 5.50 -2.72 2.59
N LEU A 337 4.82 -3.37 3.53
CA LEU A 337 5.29 -4.65 4.08
C LEU A 337 4.99 -5.84 3.18
N VAL A 338 3.91 -5.83 2.40
CA VAL A 338 3.49 -7.01 1.62
C VAL A 338 4.03 -6.97 0.19
N LEU A 339 4.00 -5.79 -0.45
CA LEU A 339 4.36 -5.64 -1.85
C LEU A 339 5.84 -5.30 -2.03
N PRO A 340 6.49 -5.80 -3.11
CA PRO A 340 7.82 -5.33 -3.51
C PRO A 340 7.83 -3.83 -3.79
N ALA A 341 8.89 -3.13 -3.38
CA ALA A 341 9.02 -1.67 -3.58
C ALA A 341 8.89 -1.25 -5.06
N ARG A 342 9.34 -2.10 -5.99
CA ARG A 342 9.17 -1.91 -7.45
C ARG A 342 7.72 -1.85 -7.93
N MET A 343 6.75 -2.35 -7.15
CA MET A 343 5.33 -2.20 -7.46
C MET A 343 4.77 -0.85 -7.00
N MET A 344 5.43 -0.22 -6.03
CA MET A 344 4.96 0.98 -5.33
C MET A 344 5.61 2.26 -5.80
N VAL A 345 6.87 2.19 -6.25
CA VAL A 345 7.67 3.34 -6.68
C VAL A 345 8.16 3.07 -8.10
N PRO A 346 8.06 4.02 -9.05
CA PRO A 346 8.56 3.86 -10.41
C PRO A 346 10.05 3.50 -10.47
N ASN A 347 10.46 2.71 -11.47
CA ASN A 347 11.87 2.40 -11.69
C ASN A 347 12.57 3.53 -12.46
N MET A 348 12.84 4.64 -11.77
CA MET A 348 13.58 5.78 -12.30
C MET A 348 14.68 6.17 -11.31
N ALA A 349 15.85 6.57 -11.80
CA ALA A 349 17.02 6.85 -10.95
C ALA A 349 16.69 7.84 -9.81
N LEU A 350 15.94 8.90 -10.11
CA LEU A 350 15.49 9.89 -9.13
C LEU A 350 14.60 9.32 -8.00
N ALA A 351 13.97 8.16 -8.23
CA ALA A 351 13.09 7.52 -7.26
C ALA A 351 13.75 6.33 -6.54
N HIS A 352 14.96 5.92 -6.92
CA HIS A 352 15.69 4.82 -6.27
C HIS A 352 15.87 5.08 -4.76
N PRO A 353 16.24 6.28 -4.28
CA PRO A 353 16.33 6.55 -2.85
C PRO A 353 15.03 6.29 -2.09
N VAL A 354 13.87 6.60 -2.68
CA VAL A 354 12.57 6.38 -2.05
C VAL A 354 12.15 4.91 -2.14
N ARG A 355 12.40 4.27 -3.29
CA ARG A 355 12.07 2.87 -3.53
C ARG A 355 12.86 1.95 -2.60
N ASP A 356 14.17 2.13 -2.57
CA ASP A 356 15.10 1.19 -1.92
C ASP A 356 15.09 1.38 -0.39
N ASN A 357 14.59 2.53 0.09
CA ASN A 357 14.41 2.82 1.52
C ASN A 357 12.94 2.85 1.97
N ALA A 358 12.00 2.32 1.18
CA ALA A 358 10.56 2.47 1.46
C ALA A 358 10.16 2.00 2.88
N LEU A 359 10.74 0.90 3.36
CA LEU A 359 10.47 0.35 4.69
C LEU A 359 11.06 1.24 5.80
N LEU A 360 12.31 1.68 5.64
CA LEU A 360 12.93 2.64 6.55
C LEU A 360 12.13 3.95 6.61
N LEU A 361 11.71 4.48 5.47
CA LEU A 361 10.95 5.74 5.40
C LEU A 361 9.63 5.63 6.16
N VAL A 362 8.93 4.49 6.09
CA VAL A 362 7.73 4.26 6.91
C VAL A 362 8.08 4.16 8.39
N ALA A 363 9.17 3.49 8.77
CA ALA A 363 9.62 3.40 10.15
C ALA A 363 9.94 4.79 10.74
N VAL A 364 10.73 5.59 10.02
CA VAL A 364 11.08 6.97 10.41
C VAL A 364 9.84 7.86 10.41
N ALA A 365 8.93 7.72 9.44
CA ALA A 365 7.68 8.46 9.43
C ALA A 365 6.82 8.13 10.67
N ALA A 366 6.68 6.85 11.03
CA ALA A 366 5.96 6.42 12.23
C ALA A 366 6.56 7.03 13.50
N ALA A 367 7.90 6.97 13.60
CA ALA A 367 8.65 7.49 14.73
C ALA A 367 8.54 9.01 14.87
N CYS A 368 8.76 9.75 13.78
CA CYS A 368 9.05 11.17 13.84
C CYS A 368 7.94 12.07 13.27
N ALA A 369 7.21 11.64 12.24
CA ALA A 369 6.31 12.52 11.47
C ALA A 369 4.80 12.25 11.64
N VAL A 370 4.38 10.99 11.69
CA VAL A 370 2.96 10.60 11.58
C VAL A 370 2.16 11.05 12.81
N PRO A 371 1.11 11.87 12.68
CA PRO A 371 0.37 12.40 13.83
C PRO A 371 -0.67 11.37 14.32
N PHE A 372 -0.22 10.39 15.12
CA PHE A 372 -1.16 9.47 15.77
C PHE A 372 -1.99 10.24 16.80
N LEU A 373 -3.31 10.05 16.75
CA LEU A 373 -4.22 10.73 17.65
C LEU A 373 -4.05 10.23 19.09
N SER A 374 -4.07 11.18 20.03
CA SER A 374 -4.22 10.89 21.45
C SER A 374 -5.63 10.38 21.76
N ARG A 375 -5.74 9.49 22.75
CA ARG A 375 -7.00 8.98 23.29
C ARG A 375 -7.86 10.06 23.93
N ALA A 376 -7.25 11.15 24.39
CA ALA A 376 -7.95 12.32 24.90
C ALA A 376 -8.71 13.09 23.80
N ALA A 377 -8.35 12.92 22.52
CA ALA A 377 -9.06 13.59 21.43
C ALA A 377 -10.46 12.99 21.24
N PRO A 378 -11.55 13.79 21.19
CA PRO A 378 -12.91 13.29 20.96
C PRO A 378 -13.03 12.44 19.69
N GLN A 379 -12.26 12.81 18.66
CA GLN A 379 -12.24 12.15 17.37
C GLN A 379 -11.63 10.75 17.46
N TYR A 380 -10.80 10.45 18.46
CA TYR A 380 -10.19 9.13 18.66
C TYR A 380 -11.27 8.05 18.69
N ALA A 381 -12.31 8.22 19.51
CA ALA A 381 -13.42 7.29 19.63
C ALA A 381 -14.47 7.49 18.53
N ARG A 382 -14.78 8.75 18.18
CA ARG A 382 -15.84 9.10 17.22
C ARG A 382 -15.26 9.94 16.09
N PRO A 383 -14.70 9.33 15.04
CA PRO A 383 -14.20 10.07 13.89
C PRO A 383 -15.36 10.78 13.18
N TRP A 384 -15.07 11.87 12.48
CA TRP A 384 -16.09 12.52 11.67
C TRP A 384 -16.60 11.56 10.59
N PRO A 385 -17.93 11.36 10.49
CA PRO A 385 -18.49 10.40 9.56
C PRO A 385 -18.21 10.83 8.13
N THR A 386 -17.90 9.85 7.28
CA THR A 386 -17.81 10.08 5.84
C THR A 386 -19.21 10.39 5.32
N ARG A 387 -19.40 11.56 4.71
CA ARG A 387 -20.66 11.90 4.03
C ARG A 387 -20.78 11.08 2.74
N TYR A 388 -21.93 10.44 2.57
CA TYR A 388 -22.26 9.65 1.37
C TYR A 388 -23.44 10.29 0.65
N ALA A 389 -23.47 10.17 -0.68
CA ALA A 389 -24.62 10.57 -1.47
C ALA A 389 -25.82 9.68 -1.13
N THR A 390 -27.02 10.26 -1.13
CA THR A 390 -28.28 9.52 -1.05
C THR A 390 -28.40 8.58 -2.25
N PRO A 391 -28.69 7.28 -2.05
CA PRO A 391 -28.96 6.36 -3.17
C PRO A 391 -30.09 6.91 -4.03
N ALA A 392 -29.83 7.04 -5.33
CA ALA A 392 -30.85 7.44 -6.31
C ALA A 392 -31.50 6.19 -6.91
N PRO A 393 -32.81 6.21 -7.20
CA PRO A 393 -33.48 5.08 -7.85
C PRO A 393 -32.90 4.84 -9.25
N ALA A 394 -33.01 3.60 -9.73
CA ALA A 394 -32.55 3.23 -11.06
C ALA A 394 -33.24 4.10 -12.12
N ARG A 395 -32.45 4.65 -13.04
CA ARG A 395 -32.97 5.34 -14.23
C ARG A 395 -33.59 4.36 -15.23
N LEU A 396 -33.10 3.12 -15.21
CA LEU A 396 -33.53 2.03 -16.08
C LEU A 396 -34.29 1.00 -15.22
N ARG A 397 -35.59 0.82 -15.48
CA ARG A 397 -36.50 -0.01 -14.65
C ARG A 397 -36.08 -1.48 -14.57
N TRP A 398 -35.45 -2.01 -15.61
CA TRP A 398 -35.00 -3.40 -15.74
C TRP A 398 -33.59 -3.71 -15.20
N VAL A 399 -32.82 -2.70 -14.76
CA VAL A 399 -31.45 -2.95 -14.26
C VAL A 399 -31.50 -3.12 -12.75
N PRO A 400 -31.17 -4.30 -12.20
CA PRO A 400 -31.14 -4.51 -10.76
C PRO A 400 -29.97 -3.74 -10.17
N LEU A 401 -30.24 -2.61 -9.49
CA LEU A 401 -29.18 -1.92 -8.77
C LEU A 401 -28.75 -2.78 -7.58
N LEU A 402 -27.45 -3.01 -7.47
CA LEU A 402 -26.81 -3.66 -6.34
C LEU A 402 -25.90 -2.64 -5.66
N PRO A 403 -26.45 -1.60 -4.97
CA PRO A 403 -25.66 -0.50 -4.43
C PRO A 403 -24.89 -0.93 -3.18
N PHE A 404 -23.92 -1.83 -3.36
CA PHE A 404 -22.94 -2.20 -2.34
C PHE A 404 -22.02 -1.01 -2.05
N TRP A 405 -21.75 -0.17 -3.05
CA TRP A 405 -20.80 0.92 -2.95
C TRP A 405 -21.50 2.27 -2.74
N ARG A 406 -21.43 2.75 -1.50
CA ARG A 406 -21.89 4.10 -1.17
C ARG A 406 -20.91 5.12 -1.70
N ARG A 407 -21.42 6.14 -2.38
CA ARG A 407 -20.59 7.19 -3.00
C ARG A 407 -20.19 8.25 -1.97
N ALA A 408 -18.95 8.23 -1.52
CA ALA A 408 -18.42 9.26 -0.64
C ALA A 408 -18.34 10.61 -1.38
N LEU A 409 -18.84 11.67 -0.75
CA LEU A 409 -18.89 13.02 -1.36
C LEU A 409 -17.54 13.76 -1.26
N GLY A 410 -16.80 13.51 -0.19
CA GLY A 410 -15.51 14.17 0.05
C GLY A 410 -14.34 13.59 -0.74
N ARG A 411 -13.28 14.40 -0.86
CA ARG A 411 -12.00 14.02 -1.50
C ARG A 411 -11.44 12.70 -0.96
N PRO A 412 -11.09 11.72 -1.81
CA PRO A 412 -10.29 10.59 -1.34
C PRO A 412 -8.93 11.04 -0.83
N ASN A 413 -8.26 10.19 -0.05
CA ASN A 413 -6.92 10.49 0.39
C ASN A 413 -5.95 10.31 -0.80
N LEU A 414 -5.16 11.35 -1.11
CA LEU A 414 -4.27 11.36 -2.27
C LEU A 414 -3.28 10.19 -2.27
N LEU A 415 -2.67 9.89 -1.11
CA LEU A 415 -1.69 8.81 -0.99
C LEU A 415 -2.30 7.46 -1.38
N LEU A 416 -3.51 7.17 -0.90
CA LEU A 416 -4.19 5.92 -1.25
C LEU A 416 -4.57 5.84 -2.73
N GLU A 417 -4.96 6.95 -3.35
CA GLU A 417 -5.28 7.00 -4.78
C GLU A 417 -4.01 6.83 -5.63
N LEU A 418 -2.91 7.48 -5.26
CA LEU A 418 -1.62 7.31 -5.94
C LEU A 418 -1.10 5.87 -5.81
N LEU A 419 -1.19 5.29 -4.61
CA LEU A 419 -0.83 3.89 -4.39
C LEU A 419 -1.72 2.95 -5.20
N LEU A 420 -3.03 3.19 -5.24
CA LEU A 420 -3.97 2.40 -6.04
C LEU A 420 -3.62 2.45 -7.53
N ILE A 421 -3.37 3.64 -8.08
CA ILE A 421 -2.97 3.82 -9.48
C ILE A 421 -1.64 3.12 -9.74
N ARG A 422 -0.64 3.29 -8.87
CA ARG A 422 0.71 2.77 -9.08
C ARG A 422 0.81 1.26 -8.94
N VAL A 423 0.15 0.68 -7.93
CA VAL A 423 0.04 -0.77 -7.75
C VAL A 423 -0.81 -1.37 -8.87
N GLY A 424 -1.94 -0.75 -9.20
CA GLY A 424 -2.80 -1.17 -10.31
C GLY A 424 -2.05 -1.17 -11.64
N TYR A 425 -1.27 -0.12 -11.92
CA TYR A 425 -0.39 -0.06 -13.09
C TYR A 425 0.69 -1.14 -13.06
N SER A 426 1.26 -1.46 -11.89
CA SER A 426 2.22 -2.56 -11.77
C SER A 426 1.59 -3.92 -12.09
N ILE A 427 0.37 -4.16 -11.62
CA ILE A 427 -0.39 -5.38 -11.90
C ILE A 427 -0.74 -5.42 -13.40
N TYR A 428 -1.19 -4.30 -13.97
CA TYR A 428 -1.45 -4.15 -15.40
C TYR A 428 -0.21 -4.53 -16.23
N GLN A 429 0.96 -4.00 -15.87
CA GLN A 429 2.19 -4.32 -16.60
C GLN A 429 2.58 -5.80 -16.49
N GLN A 430 2.49 -6.38 -15.28
CA GLN A 430 2.83 -7.80 -15.09
C GLN A 430 1.85 -8.74 -15.80
N THR A 431 0.54 -8.49 -15.68
CA THR A 431 -0.49 -9.29 -16.36
C THR A 431 -0.35 -9.21 -17.88
N ARG A 432 -0.06 -8.03 -18.41
CA ARG A 432 0.21 -7.84 -19.84
C ARG A 432 1.44 -8.64 -20.30
N LEU A 433 2.51 -8.68 -19.51
CA LEU A 433 3.70 -9.48 -19.80
C LEU A 433 3.44 -11.00 -19.70
N MET A 434 2.53 -11.42 -18.81
CA MET A 434 2.15 -12.84 -18.66
C MET A 434 1.15 -13.32 -19.71
N ALA A 435 0.41 -12.42 -20.36
CA ALA A 435 -0.60 -12.72 -21.39
C ALA A 435 0.02 -13.06 -22.77
N THR A 436 1.13 -13.79 -22.80
CA THR A 436 1.78 -14.23 -24.04
C THR A 436 1.05 -15.43 -24.62
N GLY A 437 0.19 -15.21 -25.61
CA GLY A 437 -0.18 -16.24 -26.58
C GLY A 437 1.00 -16.55 -27.51
N SER A 438 0.97 -17.71 -28.19
CA SER A 438 1.94 -17.97 -29.26
C SER A 438 1.73 -16.95 -30.39
N ARG A 439 2.83 -16.51 -31.02
CA ARG A 439 2.77 -15.60 -32.19
C ARG A 439 1.77 -16.08 -33.25
N ALA A 440 1.77 -17.38 -33.52
CA ALA A 440 0.86 -18.02 -34.46
C ALA A 440 -0.62 -17.80 -34.10
N ALA A 441 -1.00 -17.98 -32.83
CA ALA A 441 -2.37 -17.74 -32.39
C ALA A 441 -2.78 -16.27 -32.55
N ALA A 442 -1.86 -15.33 -32.27
CA ALA A 442 -2.13 -13.91 -32.43
C ALA A 442 -2.30 -13.49 -33.90
N GLU A 443 -1.47 -14.02 -34.79
CA GLU A 443 -1.58 -13.81 -36.24
C GLU A 443 -2.88 -14.41 -36.80
N GLU A 444 -3.28 -15.60 -36.33
CA GLU A 444 -4.56 -16.22 -36.69
C GLU A 444 -5.75 -15.35 -36.29
N HIS A 445 -5.79 -14.86 -35.04
CA HIS A 445 -6.81 -13.92 -34.59
C HIS A 445 -6.81 -12.60 -35.37
N GLY A 446 -5.63 -12.11 -35.77
CA GLY A 446 -5.49 -10.95 -36.66
C GLY A 446 -6.11 -11.20 -38.03
N ALA A 447 -5.88 -12.37 -38.62
CA ALA A 447 -6.50 -12.77 -39.88
C ALA A 447 -8.02 -12.92 -39.77
N GLN A 448 -8.53 -13.44 -38.64
CA GLN A 448 -9.97 -13.54 -38.36
C GLN A 448 -10.61 -12.15 -38.29
N ILE A 449 -10.03 -11.21 -37.55
CA ILE A 449 -10.54 -9.83 -37.45
C ILE A 449 -10.53 -9.14 -38.82
N HIS A 450 -9.42 -9.26 -39.57
CA HIS A 450 -9.33 -8.70 -40.92
C HIS A 450 -10.39 -9.29 -41.87
N ALA A 451 -10.68 -10.59 -41.78
CA ALA A 451 -11.74 -11.20 -42.58
C ALA A 451 -13.14 -10.67 -42.21
N VAL A 452 -13.41 -10.43 -40.92
CA VAL A 452 -14.66 -9.83 -40.46
C VAL A 452 -14.78 -8.38 -40.95
N GLU A 453 -13.72 -7.58 -40.87
CA GLU A 453 -13.72 -6.20 -41.36
C GLU A 453 -13.99 -6.11 -42.85
N ARG A 454 -13.35 -6.98 -43.65
CA ARG A 454 -13.65 -7.09 -45.09
C ARG A 454 -15.10 -7.47 -45.35
N ALA A 455 -15.66 -8.42 -44.58
CA ALA A 455 -17.06 -8.81 -44.72
C ALA A 455 -18.03 -7.66 -44.36
N LEU A 456 -17.63 -6.75 -43.48
CA LEU A 456 -18.40 -5.56 -43.08
C LEU A 456 -18.13 -4.33 -43.96
N GLY A 457 -17.17 -4.39 -44.89
CA GLY A 457 -16.74 -3.24 -45.70
C GLY A 457 -16.00 -2.16 -44.90
N LEU A 458 -15.28 -2.57 -43.85
CA LEU A 458 -14.51 -1.69 -42.96
C LEU A 458 -12.99 -1.73 -43.22
N ASP A 459 -12.53 -2.33 -44.31
CA ASP A 459 -11.12 -2.57 -44.67
C ASP A 459 -10.38 -1.30 -45.14
N ILE A 460 -10.51 -0.22 -44.37
CA ILE A 460 -9.93 1.09 -44.65
C ILE A 460 -8.49 1.24 -44.14
N GLU A 461 -8.03 0.32 -43.28
CA GLU A 461 -6.79 0.45 -42.52
C GLU A 461 -5.59 0.57 -43.46
N HIS A 462 -5.52 -0.28 -44.49
CA HIS A 462 -4.38 -0.31 -45.39
C HIS A 462 -4.27 0.98 -46.22
N TRP A 463 -5.39 1.41 -46.82
CA TRP A 463 -5.46 2.67 -47.55
C TRP A 463 -5.07 3.86 -46.68
N PHE A 464 -5.60 3.93 -45.45
CA PHE A 464 -5.34 5.05 -44.57
C PHE A 464 -3.90 5.05 -44.04
N ASN A 465 -3.33 3.88 -43.70
CA ASN A 465 -1.92 3.76 -43.32
C ASN A 465 -1.00 4.24 -44.44
N ARG A 466 -1.25 3.83 -45.70
CA ARG A 466 -0.49 4.30 -46.87
C ARG A 466 -0.60 5.82 -47.04
N LEU A 467 -1.81 6.37 -46.95
CA LEU A 467 -2.02 7.82 -47.03
C LEU A 467 -1.21 8.59 -45.97
N VAL A 468 -1.17 8.07 -44.73
CA VAL A 468 -0.41 8.67 -43.62
C VAL A 468 1.09 8.59 -43.87
N VAL A 469 1.60 7.42 -44.28
CA VAL A 469 3.03 7.19 -44.62
C VAL A 469 3.48 8.12 -45.75
N ASP A 470 2.64 8.30 -46.77
CA ASP A 470 2.96 9.16 -47.92
C ASP A 470 2.83 10.67 -47.58
N THR A 471 2.38 11.02 -46.36
CA THR A 471 2.15 12.39 -45.89
C THR A 471 2.95 12.71 -44.62
N PRO A 472 4.20 13.21 -44.73
CA PRO A 472 5.14 13.30 -43.60
C PRO A 472 4.65 14.07 -42.36
N TRP A 473 3.90 15.16 -42.56
CA TRP A 473 3.38 15.94 -41.43
C TRP A 473 2.26 15.19 -40.68
N ALA A 474 1.44 14.41 -41.41
CA ALA A 474 0.36 13.63 -40.84
C ALA A 474 0.92 12.42 -40.08
N GLU A 475 1.94 11.76 -40.65
CA GLU A 475 2.72 10.71 -39.98
C GLU A 475 3.28 11.21 -38.65
N ALA A 476 4.06 12.30 -38.68
CA ALA A 476 4.67 12.88 -37.49
C ALA A 476 3.62 13.25 -36.42
N PHE A 477 2.51 13.89 -36.83
CA PHE A 477 1.45 14.27 -35.92
C PHE A 477 0.73 13.06 -35.30
N LEU A 478 0.32 12.08 -36.11
CA LEU A 478 -0.42 10.91 -35.62
C LEU A 478 0.46 9.98 -34.78
N THR A 479 1.74 9.82 -35.13
CA THR A 479 2.72 9.09 -34.31
C THR A 479 2.95 9.80 -32.97
N PHE A 480 3.11 11.13 -32.95
CA PHE A 480 3.22 11.89 -31.69
C PHE A 480 1.94 11.80 -30.85
N TYR A 481 0.78 11.89 -31.50
CA TYR A 481 -0.52 11.79 -30.84
C TYR A 481 -0.72 10.42 -30.20
N TYR A 482 -0.43 9.36 -30.96
CA TYR A 482 -0.50 7.97 -30.54
C TYR A 482 0.37 7.73 -29.31
N THR A 483 1.62 8.19 -29.31
CA THR A 483 2.58 7.93 -28.23
C THR A 483 2.36 8.77 -26.97
N SER A 484 1.69 9.92 -27.06
CA SER A 484 1.65 10.91 -25.96
C SER A 484 0.29 11.07 -25.27
N PHE A 485 -0.77 11.39 -26.02
CA PHE A 485 -2.00 11.98 -25.45
C PHE A 485 -2.81 10.99 -24.61
N HIS A 486 -2.74 9.70 -24.93
CA HIS A 486 -3.50 8.67 -24.23
C HIS A 486 -3.06 8.46 -22.77
N PHE A 487 -1.86 8.90 -22.37
CA PHE A 487 -1.45 8.92 -20.95
C PHE A 487 -1.75 10.26 -20.27
N VAL A 488 -1.43 11.38 -20.95
CA VAL A 488 -1.50 12.72 -20.36
C VAL A 488 -2.94 13.13 -20.08
N LEU A 489 -3.87 12.87 -21.00
CA LEU A 489 -5.25 13.33 -20.87
C LEU A 489 -6.03 12.61 -19.75
N PRO A 490 -6.02 11.27 -19.63
CA PRO A 490 -6.70 10.60 -18.53
C PRO A 490 -6.21 11.07 -17.15
N LEU A 491 -4.89 11.24 -16.98
CA LEU A 491 -4.30 11.76 -15.74
C LEU A 491 -4.73 13.21 -15.48
N SER A 492 -4.77 14.05 -16.52
CA SER A 492 -5.20 15.45 -16.42
C SER A 492 -6.68 15.56 -16.03
N VAL A 493 -7.55 14.78 -16.68
CA VAL A 493 -8.99 14.73 -16.34
C VAL A 493 -9.17 14.26 -14.90
N LEU A 494 -8.50 13.19 -14.49
CA LEU A 494 -8.53 12.71 -13.11
C LEU A 494 -8.01 13.75 -12.11
N GLY A 495 -6.92 14.45 -12.42
CA GLY A 495 -6.35 15.52 -11.58
C GLY A 495 -7.32 16.70 -11.39
N VAL A 496 -7.93 17.17 -12.48
CA VAL A 496 -8.94 18.24 -12.45
C VAL A 496 -10.16 17.80 -11.63
N LEU A 497 -10.64 16.57 -11.82
CA LEU A 497 -11.77 16.05 -11.05
C LEU A 497 -11.43 15.86 -9.57
N TYR A 498 -10.23 15.38 -9.25
CA TYR A 498 -9.77 15.25 -7.87
C TYR A 498 -9.76 16.61 -7.15
N ALA A 499 -9.26 17.65 -7.81
CA ALA A 499 -9.19 19.00 -7.27
C ALA A 499 -10.57 19.67 -7.16
N ARG A 500 -11.37 19.64 -8.23
CA ARG A 500 -12.59 20.47 -8.33
C ARG A 500 -13.90 19.72 -8.10
N ARG A 501 -13.92 18.40 -8.28
CA ARG A 501 -15.15 17.59 -8.42
C ARG A 501 -15.01 16.20 -7.74
N PRO A 502 -14.78 16.12 -6.42
CA PRO A 502 -14.32 14.89 -5.77
C PRO A 502 -15.32 13.72 -5.80
N ALA A 503 -16.61 14.03 -5.74
CA ALA A 503 -17.68 13.04 -5.89
C ALA A 503 -17.71 12.45 -7.31
N GLN A 504 -17.41 13.26 -8.34
CA GLN A 504 -17.33 12.80 -9.72
C GLN A 504 -16.01 12.09 -10.03
N PHE A 505 -14.90 12.48 -9.38
CA PHE A 505 -13.60 11.82 -9.48
C PHE A 505 -13.70 10.31 -9.22
N ARG A 506 -14.34 9.92 -8.10
CA ARG A 506 -14.47 8.50 -7.73
C ARG A 506 -15.25 7.69 -8.77
N TRP A 507 -16.34 8.26 -9.29
CA TRP A 507 -17.16 7.64 -10.33
C TRP A 507 -16.35 7.46 -11.62
N ALA A 508 -15.69 8.53 -12.08
CA ALA A 508 -14.87 8.51 -13.28
C ALA A 508 -13.71 7.50 -13.11
N ARG A 509 -12.93 7.58 -12.03
CA ARG A 509 -11.81 6.67 -11.74
C ARG A 509 -12.24 5.20 -11.68
N THR A 510 -13.36 4.90 -11.03
CA THR A 510 -13.86 3.52 -10.93
C THR A 510 -14.25 2.95 -12.29
N SER A 511 -14.95 3.73 -13.13
CA SER A 511 -15.31 3.30 -14.48
C SER A 511 -14.08 3.02 -15.37
N LEU A 512 -13.05 3.86 -15.27
CA LEU A 512 -11.77 3.65 -15.95
C LEU A 512 -11.08 2.37 -15.44
N GLY A 513 -11.07 2.17 -14.12
CA GLY A 513 -10.51 0.96 -13.50
C GLY A 513 -11.18 -0.32 -13.99
N PHE A 514 -12.52 -0.35 -14.06
CA PHE A 514 -13.24 -1.51 -14.61
C PHE A 514 -12.95 -1.72 -16.09
N ALA A 515 -12.94 -0.66 -16.90
CA ALA A 515 -12.61 -0.76 -18.32
C ALA A 515 -11.21 -1.35 -18.53
N THR A 516 -10.21 -0.91 -17.75
CA THR A 516 -8.84 -1.45 -17.82
C THR A 516 -8.77 -2.91 -17.39
N VAL A 517 -9.49 -3.33 -16.33
CA VAL A 517 -9.53 -4.74 -15.90
C VAL A 517 -10.18 -5.63 -16.97
N LEU A 518 -11.29 -5.17 -17.58
CA LEU A 518 -11.94 -5.89 -18.67
C LEU A 518 -11.05 -6.00 -19.91
N ALA A 519 -10.30 -4.94 -20.23
CA ALA A 519 -9.32 -4.98 -21.31
C ALA A 519 -8.19 -5.97 -21.06
N LEU A 520 -7.68 -6.05 -19.82
CA LEU A 520 -6.68 -7.05 -19.42
C LEU A 520 -7.20 -8.47 -19.60
N ALA A 521 -8.46 -8.73 -19.25
CA ALA A 521 -9.10 -10.02 -19.52
C ALA A 521 -9.18 -10.30 -21.03
N GLY A 522 -9.49 -9.29 -21.83
CA GLY A 522 -9.46 -9.38 -23.29
C GLY A 522 -8.08 -9.78 -23.83
N PHE A 523 -7.00 -9.12 -23.40
CA PHE A 523 -5.64 -9.46 -23.83
C PHE A 523 -5.23 -10.88 -23.49
N TRP A 524 -5.72 -11.42 -22.37
CA TRP A 524 -5.41 -12.77 -21.94
C TRP A 524 -6.24 -13.84 -22.69
N LEU A 525 -7.51 -13.53 -22.98
CA LEU A 525 -8.43 -14.45 -23.65
C LEU A 525 -8.30 -14.46 -25.17
N TYR A 526 -7.87 -13.34 -25.77
CA TYR A 526 -7.82 -13.15 -27.22
C TYR A 526 -6.55 -12.38 -27.62
N PRO A 527 -5.36 -13.00 -27.54
CA PRO A 527 -4.13 -12.38 -28.02
C PRO A 527 -4.25 -12.12 -29.52
N LEU A 528 -3.99 -10.91 -29.98
CA LEU A 528 -4.25 -10.51 -31.35
C LEU A 528 -3.09 -9.68 -31.93
N ALA A 529 -2.65 -10.08 -33.12
CA ALA A 529 -1.65 -9.37 -33.90
C ALA A 529 -2.28 -8.11 -34.55
N PRO A 530 -1.70 -6.91 -34.31
CA PRO A 530 -2.10 -5.69 -34.99
C PRO A 530 -1.67 -5.70 -36.47
N PRO A 531 -2.22 -4.81 -37.32
CA PRO A 531 -1.93 -4.78 -38.76
C PRO A 531 -0.44 -4.74 -39.10
N ARG A 532 0.35 -3.94 -38.37
CA ARG A 532 1.81 -3.84 -38.54
C ARG A 532 2.58 -5.13 -38.29
N LEU A 533 1.99 -6.11 -37.60
CA LEU A 533 2.61 -7.40 -37.33
C LEU A 533 2.12 -8.51 -38.26
N MET A 534 1.29 -8.19 -39.26
CA MET A 534 0.79 -9.14 -40.24
C MET A 534 1.72 -9.22 -41.46
N PRO A 535 2.51 -10.29 -41.63
CA PRO A 535 3.64 -10.31 -42.56
C PRO A 535 3.25 -10.21 -44.05
N THR A 536 2.04 -10.61 -44.42
CA THR A 536 1.58 -10.67 -45.82
C THR A 536 0.70 -9.48 -46.24
N LEU A 537 0.39 -8.55 -45.33
CA LEU A 537 -0.59 -7.49 -45.58
C LEU A 537 0.02 -6.12 -45.91
N GLY A 538 1.35 -5.98 -45.85
CA GLY A 538 2.07 -4.80 -46.35
C GLY A 538 1.86 -3.50 -45.56
N PHE A 539 1.45 -3.57 -44.30
CA PHE A 539 1.34 -2.40 -43.42
C PHE A 539 2.70 -1.86 -42.99
N VAL A 540 2.78 -0.55 -42.75
CA VAL A 540 3.99 0.14 -42.27
C VAL A 540 3.76 0.64 -40.83
N ASP A 541 4.64 0.25 -39.90
CA ASP A 541 4.67 0.82 -38.56
C ASP A 541 5.36 2.19 -38.60
N THR A 542 4.58 3.26 -38.53
CA THR A 542 5.11 4.64 -38.52
C THR A 542 5.73 5.05 -37.18
N VAL A 543 5.65 4.19 -36.15
CA VAL A 543 6.24 4.44 -34.83
C VAL A 543 7.66 3.90 -34.76
N ASN A 544 7.90 2.70 -35.32
CA ASN A 544 9.17 1.99 -35.23
C ASN A 544 9.83 1.69 -36.58
N GLY A 545 9.22 2.09 -37.69
CA GLY A 545 9.66 1.74 -39.04
C GLY A 545 9.17 0.36 -39.51
N VAL A 546 9.41 0.04 -40.78
CA VAL A 546 9.03 -1.25 -41.40
C VAL A 546 9.63 -2.41 -40.59
N GLN A 547 8.78 -3.37 -40.23
CA GLN A 547 9.16 -4.47 -39.35
C GLN A 547 9.87 -5.58 -40.12
N ASP A 548 11.10 -5.90 -39.69
CA ASP A 548 11.79 -7.12 -40.11
C ASP A 548 11.36 -8.29 -39.23
N PHE A 549 10.49 -9.15 -39.75
CA PHE A 549 9.96 -10.31 -39.03
C PHE A 549 11.00 -11.40 -38.73
N SER A 550 12.20 -11.32 -39.32
CA SER A 550 13.34 -12.19 -39.04
C SER A 550 14.26 -11.65 -37.93
N ARG A 551 14.28 -10.33 -37.73
CA ARG A 551 14.98 -9.61 -36.65
C ARG A 551 14.14 -8.42 -36.15
N PRO A 552 13.07 -8.70 -35.41
CA PRO A 552 12.12 -7.65 -35.06
C PRO A 552 12.71 -6.63 -34.08
N ASP A 553 12.65 -5.34 -34.45
CA ASP A 553 13.00 -4.20 -33.59
C ASP A 553 11.79 -3.25 -33.46
N TYR A 554 11.35 -3.05 -32.23
CA TYR A 554 10.17 -2.28 -31.92
C TYR A 554 10.47 -1.14 -30.92
N GLY A 555 11.75 -0.77 -30.77
CA GLY A 555 12.24 0.33 -29.92
C GLY A 555 12.63 -0.05 -28.48
N ALA A 556 13.09 0.93 -27.70
CA ALA A 556 13.62 0.72 -26.34
C ALA A 556 12.56 0.37 -25.27
N LEU A 557 11.26 0.51 -25.59
CA LEU A 557 10.12 0.26 -24.68
C LEU A 557 9.50 -1.15 -24.84
N THR A 558 10.15 -2.03 -25.59
CA THR A 558 9.66 -3.35 -26.01
C THR A 558 9.83 -4.43 -24.98
N SER A 559 10.92 -4.36 -24.22
CA SER A 559 11.20 -5.23 -23.08
C SER A 559 10.16 -5.15 -21.94
N VAL A 560 9.22 -4.19 -22.04
CA VAL A 560 8.17 -3.91 -21.05
C VAL A 560 6.75 -3.88 -21.64
N THR A 561 6.54 -4.23 -22.91
CA THR A 561 5.21 -4.17 -23.56
C THR A 561 4.87 -5.40 -24.42
N ASN A 562 3.71 -6.02 -24.21
CA ASN A 562 3.21 -7.12 -25.06
C ASN A 562 2.60 -6.57 -26.35
N GLN A 563 3.15 -6.97 -27.49
CA GLN A 563 2.81 -6.41 -28.80
C GLN A 563 1.62 -7.10 -29.47
N TYR A 564 1.27 -8.30 -29.01
CA TYR A 564 0.12 -9.07 -29.48
C TYR A 564 -1.14 -8.80 -28.62
N ALA A 565 -1.22 -7.61 -28.03
CA ALA A 565 -2.32 -7.17 -27.17
C ALA A 565 -3.06 -6.00 -27.84
N ALA A 566 -3.48 -6.17 -29.11
CA ALA A 566 -4.14 -5.08 -29.83
C ALA A 566 -5.63 -4.95 -29.47
N MET A 567 -6.35 -6.06 -29.26
CA MET A 567 -7.78 -6.03 -28.92
C MET A 567 -8.03 -6.33 -27.42
N PRO A 568 -8.81 -5.51 -26.69
CA PRO A 568 -9.43 -4.25 -27.09
C PRO A 568 -8.45 -3.07 -27.04
N SER A 569 -8.63 -2.06 -27.91
CA SER A 569 -7.74 -0.89 -27.94
C SER A 569 -7.91 -0.02 -26.69
N LEU A 570 -6.95 -0.09 -25.76
CA LEU A 570 -6.92 0.77 -24.57
C LEU A 570 -6.61 2.23 -24.90
N HIS A 571 -5.87 2.50 -25.98
CA HIS A 571 -5.63 3.86 -26.47
C HIS A 571 -6.96 4.55 -26.76
N PHE A 572 -7.79 3.92 -27.59
CA PHE A 572 -9.13 4.42 -27.90
C PHE A 572 -10.07 4.35 -26.68
N GLY A 573 -10.00 3.27 -25.88
CA GLY A 573 -10.83 3.14 -24.68
C GLY A 573 -10.62 4.30 -23.69
N TRP A 574 -9.37 4.65 -23.39
CA TRP A 574 -9.06 5.75 -22.48
C TRP A 574 -9.41 7.12 -23.06
N SER A 575 -9.23 7.33 -24.37
CA SER A 575 -9.62 8.58 -25.02
C SER A 575 -11.13 8.75 -25.10
N LEU A 576 -11.87 7.67 -25.39
CA LEU A 576 -13.32 7.63 -25.36
C LEU A 576 -13.85 7.91 -23.96
N TRP A 577 -13.24 7.26 -22.94
CA TRP A 577 -13.56 7.55 -21.55
C TRP A 577 -13.36 9.04 -21.21
N CYS A 578 -12.24 9.65 -21.62
CA CYS A 578 -12.00 11.07 -21.45
C CYS A 578 -13.09 11.91 -22.12
N GLY A 579 -13.39 11.63 -23.38
CA GLY A 579 -14.40 12.35 -24.15
C GLY A 579 -15.79 12.27 -23.52
N LEU A 580 -16.21 11.08 -23.08
CA LEU A 580 -17.48 10.87 -22.38
C LEU A 580 -17.52 11.61 -21.03
N VAL A 581 -16.46 11.51 -20.23
CA VAL A 581 -16.37 12.18 -18.93
C VAL A 581 -16.45 13.71 -19.12
N ILE A 582 -15.72 14.26 -20.09
CA ILE A 582 -15.76 15.69 -20.42
C ILE A 582 -17.15 16.09 -20.93
N ALA A 583 -17.73 15.34 -21.87
CA ALA A 583 -19.05 15.63 -22.42
C ALA A 583 -20.15 15.66 -21.33
N LEU A 584 -20.05 14.76 -20.34
CA LEU A 584 -20.99 14.64 -19.23
C LEU A 584 -20.77 15.65 -18.10
N LEU A 585 -19.57 16.23 -17.96
CA LEU A 585 -19.19 17.06 -16.82
C LEU A 585 -18.91 18.52 -17.17
N ALA A 586 -18.48 18.80 -18.39
CA ALA A 586 -18.09 20.13 -18.80
C ALA A 586 -19.33 21.04 -18.99
N PRO A 587 -19.28 22.28 -18.49
CA PRO A 587 -20.41 23.19 -18.58
C PRO A 587 -20.58 23.79 -19.98
N LYS A 588 -19.48 23.98 -20.74
CA LYS A 588 -19.48 24.70 -22.02
C LYS A 588 -19.48 23.71 -23.20
N VAL A 589 -20.23 24.01 -24.26
CA VAL A 589 -20.36 23.15 -25.45
C VAL A 589 -19.00 22.92 -26.13
N TRP A 590 -18.17 23.95 -26.29
CA TRP A 590 -16.85 23.82 -26.91
C TRP A 590 -15.94 22.82 -26.19
N MET A 591 -16.05 22.71 -24.86
CA MET A 591 -15.28 21.72 -24.08
C MET A 591 -15.75 20.30 -24.39
N LYS A 592 -17.06 20.11 -24.60
CA LYS A 592 -17.64 18.81 -24.97
C LYS A 592 -17.20 18.40 -26.36
N VAL A 593 -17.24 19.35 -27.32
CA VAL A 593 -16.73 19.13 -28.69
C VAL A 593 -15.26 18.75 -28.64
N LEU A 594 -14.42 19.52 -27.95
CA LEU A 594 -12.99 19.21 -27.81
C LEU A 594 -12.76 17.84 -27.15
N GLY A 595 -13.53 17.51 -26.11
CA GLY A 595 -13.49 16.21 -25.46
C GLY A 595 -13.84 15.05 -26.40
N LEU A 596 -14.84 15.22 -27.27
CA LEU A 596 -15.27 14.20 -28.24
C LEU A 596 -14.39 14.13 -29.49
N LEU A 597 -13.67 15.20 -29.83
CA LEU A 597 -12.64 15.17 -30.87
C LEU A 597 -11.46 14.27 -30.48
N HIS A 598 -11.13 14.18 -29.19
CA HIS A 598 -10.02 13.35 -28.71
C HIS A 598 -10.13 11.86 -29.13
N PRO A 599 -11.22 11.13 -28.82
CA PRO A 599 -11.36 9.75 -29.30
C PRO A 599 -11.40 9.63 -30.82
N ALA A 600 -11.95 10.61 -31.54
CA ALA A 600 -11.94 10.60 -33.01
C ALA A 600 -10.49 10.66 -33.55
N PHE A 601 -9.67 11.58 -33.05
CA PHE A 601 -8.24 11.63 -33.39
C PHE A 601 -7.48 10.39 -32.96
N THR A 602 -7.86 9.76 -31.84
CA THR A 602 -7.24 8.48 -31.45
C THR A 602 -7.53 7.37 -32.45
N VAL A 603 -8.74 7.25 -33.00
CA VAL A 603 -9.03 6.25 -34.06
C VAL A 603 -8.15 6.50 -35.28
N LEU A 604 -8.05 7.76 -35.72
CA LEU A 604 -7.15 8.11 -36.82
C LEU A 604 -5.70 7.74 -36.48
N ALA A 605 -5.24 8.05 -35.27
CA ALA A 605 -3.87 7.72 -34.88
C ALA A 605 -3.62 6.20 -34.88
N ILE A 606 -4.48 5.40 -34.25
CA ILE A 606 -4.23 3.95 -34.14
C ILE A 606 -4.32 3.20 -35.47
N VAL A 607 -5.23 3.62 -36.37
CA VAL A 607 -5.37 3.03 -37.71
C VAL A 607 -4.25 3.53 -38.63
N GLY A 608 -3.98 4.84 -38.63
CA GLY A 608 -2.96 5.46 -39.47
C GLY A 608 -1.55 4.96 -39.16
N THR A 609 -1.27 4.64 -37.89
CA THR A 609 0.01 4.05 -37.45
C THR A 609 0.06 2.52 -37.57
N ALA A 610 -0.96 1.89 -38.16
CA ALA A 610 -1.10 0.43 -38.28
C ALA A 610 -1.01 -0.33 -36.93
N ASN A 611 -1.36 0.36 -35.82
CA ASN A 611 -1.19 -0.19 -34.48
C ASN A 611 -2.41 -0.99 -33.99
N HIS A 612 -3.56 -0.80 -34.63
CA HIS A 612 -4.83 -1.46 -34.30
C HIS A 612 -5.73 -1.61 -35.54
N TRP A 613 -6.60 -2.62 -35.51
CA TRP A 613 -7.74 -2.75 -36.43
C TRP A 613 -8.88 -1.80 -36.02
N VAL A 614 -9.81 -1.49 -36.93
CA VAL A 614 -11.00 -0.69 -36.58
C VAL A 614 -11.86 -1.39 -35.52
N LEU A 615 -12.00 -2.71 -35.60
CA LEU A 615 -12.72 -3.53 -34.61
C LEU A 615 -12.05 -3.53 -33.23
N ASP A 616 -10.75 -3.26 -33.13
CA ASP A 616 -10.09 -3.07 -31.83
C ASP A 616 -10.65 -1.84 -31.11
N ALA A 617 -11.00 -0.78 -31.85
CA ALA A 617 -11.65 0.41 -31.31
C ALA A 617 -13.08 0.09 -30.85
N VAL A 618 -13.81 -0.78 -31.57
CA VAL A 618 -15.12 -1.28 -31.13
C VAL A 618 -14.99 -2.08 -29.83
N GLY A 619 -13.99 -2.95 -29.73
CA GLY A 619 -13.66 -3.64 -28.48
C GLY A 619 -13.35 -2.66 -27.34
N GLY A 620 -12.58 -1.60 -27.64
CA GLY A 620 -12.30 -0.48 -26.72
C GLY A 620 -13.57 0.22 -26.23
N ALA A 621 -14.51 0.52 -27.14
CA ALA A 621 -15.81 1.08 -26.78
C ALA A 621 -16.63 0.13 -25.89
N ALA A 622 -16.63 -1.17 -26.22
CA ALA A 622 -17.37 -2.18 -25.46
C ALA A 622 -16.86 -2.27 -24.01
N VAL A 623 -15.55 -2.31 -23.78
CA VAL A 623 -15.00 -2.38 -22.41
C VAL A 623 -15.22 -1.08 -21.62
N VAL A 624 -15.18 0.09 -22.27
CA VAL A 624 -15.52 1.37 -21.63
C VAL A 624 -17.00 1.42 -21.25
N GLY A 625 -17.88 1.02 -22.17
CA GLY A 625 -19.32 0.91 -21.93
C GLY A 625 -19.63 -0.03 -20.77
N ALA A 626 -19.02 -1.22 -20.77
CA ALA A 626 -19.12 -2.19 -19.68
C ALA A 626 -18.56 -1.63 -18.35
N GLY A 627 -17.45 -0.89 -18.39
CA GLY A 627 -16.88 -0.23 -17.21
C GLY A 627 -17.83 0.81 -16.59
N PHE A 628 -18.50 1.63 -17.41
CA PHE A 628 -19.57 2.52 -16.94
C PHE A 628 -20.80 1.73 -16.46
N GLY A 629 -21.18 0.66 -17.15
CA GLY A 629 -22.29 -0.23 -16.80
C GLY A 629 -22.10 -0.89 -15.43
N LEU A 630 -20.94 -1.48 -15.17
CA LEU A 630 -20.58 -2.06 -13.87
C LEU A 630 -20.55 -1.00 -12.77
N THR A 631 -20.03 0.19 -13.08
CA THR A 631 -20.06 1.31 -12.11
C THR A 631 -21.49 1.71 -11.77
N TYR A 632 -22.38 1.75 -12.77
CA TYR A 632 -23.80 2.06 -12.58
C TYR A 632 -24.51 0.96 -11.78
N LEU A 633 -24.26 -0.32 -12.08
CA LEU A 633 -24.83 -1.47 -11.38
C LEU A 633 -24.46 -1.47 -9.88
N LEU A 634 -23.20 -1.18 -9.56
CA LEU A 634 -22.63 -1.28 -8.21
C LEU A 634 -22.77 -0.01 -7.36
N SER A 635 -22.86 1.16 -7.99
CA SER A 635 -22.85 2.47 -7.30
C SER A 635 -24.08 3.35 -7.60
N GLY A 636 -25.00 2.87 -8.43
CA GLY A 636 -26.21 3.58 -8.84
C GLY A 636 -25.96 4.79 -9.76
N PRO A 637 -27.05 5.48 -10.16
CA PRO A 637 -26.98 6.64 -11.04
C PRO A 637 -26.16 7.79 -10.45
N ARG A 638 -25.67 8.67 -11.33
CA ARG A 638 -25.00 9.90 -10.91
C ARG A 638 -25.98 10.87 -10.20
N PRO A 639 -25.63 11.41 -9.02
CA PRO A 639 -26.42 12.45 -8.37
C PRO A 639 -26.39 13.74 -9.21
N ARG A 640 -27.55 14.36 -9.42
CA ARG A 640 -27.70 15.58 -10.21
C ARG A 640 -27.23 16.84 -9.46
N HIS A 641 -27.27 16.83 -8.12
CA HIS A 641 -26.77 17.92 -7.27
C HIS A 641 -26.01 17.36 -6.06
N PRO A 642 -24.69 17.60 -5.92
CA PRO A 642 -24.06 17.54 -4.62
C PRO A 642 -24.41 18.84 -3.87
N GLU A 643 -25.05 18.74 -2.71
CA GLU A 643 -25.03 19.87 -1.76
C GLU A 643 -23.57 20.30 -1.54
N PRO A 644 -23.28 21.61 -1.49
CA PRO A 644 -21.91 22.10 -1.32
C PRO A 644 -21.25 21.54 -0.05
N ASP A 645 -19.97 21.22 -0.16
CA ASP A 645 -19.12 20.68 0.90
C ASP A 645 -18.93 21.73 2.01
N GLN A 646 -19.88 21.82 2.94
CA GLN A 646 -19.69 22.58 4.17
C GLN A 646 -18.84 21.73 5.12
N ASP A 647 -17.51 21.89 5.04
CA ASP A 647 -16.57 21.33 6.03
C ASP A 647 -16.85 22.03 7.38
N PRO A 648 -17.24 21.30 8.45
CA PRO A 648 -17.53 21.92 9.74
C PRO A 648 -16.33 22.68 10.33
N ALA A 649 -15.10 22.40 9.87
CA ALA A 649 -13.92 23.18 10.25
C ALA A 649 -14.01 24.65 9.79
N HIS A 650 -14.67 24.93 8.67
CA HIS A 650 -14.86 26.30 8.14
C HIS A 650 -16.10 27.02 8.72
N VAL A 651 -16.98 26.33 9.43
CA VAL A 651 -18.19 26.93 10.01
C VAL A 651 -17.88 27.65 11.34
N ARG A 652 -16.77 27.31 12.01
CA ARG A 652 -16.38 27.95 13.29
C ARG A 652 -15.74 29.34 13.17
N GLU A 653 -15.40 29.80 11.97
CA GLU A 653 -14.77 31.11 11.75
C GLU A 653 -15.72 32.21 11.28
N ARG A 654 -17.03 31.94 11.18
CA ARG A 654 -18.00 33.02 10.95
C ARG A 654 -18.40 33.62 12.31
N PRO A 655 -18.07 34.89 12.59
CA PRO A 655 -18.68 35.56 13.73
C PRO A 655 -20.19 35.62 13.50
N SER A 656 -20.97 35.24 14.52
CA SER A 656 -22.40 35.53 14.56
C SER A 656 -22.61 37.03 14.29
N PRO A 657 -23.55 37.44 13.42
CA PRO A 657 -23.89 38.84 13.26
C PRO A 657 -24.73 39.26 14.49
N ALA A 658 -24.05 39.54 15.60
CA ALA A 658 -24.61 40.26 16.72
C ALA A 658 -24.08 41.71 16.64
N GLY A 659 -24.99 42.66 16.43
CA GLY A 659 -24.73 44.08 16.69
C GLY A 659 -24.65 44.99 15.46
N ARG A 660 -25.81 45.30 14.85
CA ARG A 660 -26.20 46.63 14.31
C ARG A 660 -27.74 46.65 14.40
N GLY A 661 -28.35 47.34 15.34
CA GLY A 661 -28.43 48.79 15.47
C GLY A 661 -29.88 49.17 15.17
N ALA A 662 -30.62 49.62 16.18
CA ALA A 662 -32.05 49.94 16.10
C ALA A 662 -32.34 51.05 15.07
N PRO A 663 -33.52 51.07 14.42
CA PRO A 663 -33.92 52.19 13.58
C PRO A 663 -34.65 53.25 14.41
N GLU A 664 -34.13 54.47 14.42
CA GLU A 664 -34.89 55.67 14.82
C GLU A 664 -35.60 56.31 13.60
N PRO A 665 -36.67 57.10 13.83
CA PRO A 665 -37.73 57.35 12.87
C PRO A 665 -37.52 58.65 12.08
N VAL A 666 -37.98 58.69 10.83
CA VAL A 666 -38.08 59.92 10.04
C VAL A 666 -39.46 60.04 9.41
N GLY A 667 -40.14 61.15 9.76
CA GLY A 667 -40.88 61.99 8.81
C GLY A 667 -42.36 61.69 8.60
N ALA A 668 -43.21 62.46 9.29
CA ALA A 668 -44.62 62.61 8.97
C ALA A 668 -44.84 63.47 7.71
N GLY A 669 -45.85 63.09 6.91
CA GLY A 669 -46.47 63.89 5.85
C GLY A 669 -47.88 63.33 5.58
N PRO A 670 -48.94 64.16 5.56
CA PRO A 670 -50.33 63.70 5.65
C PRO A 670 -50.94 63.45 4.27
N ASP A 671 -51.90 62.51 4.21
CA ASP A 671 -53.13 62.55 3.41
C ASP A 671 -53.59 61.14 2.96
N GLY A 672 -54.89 60.87 3.12
CA GLY A 672 -55.58 59.82 2.36
C GLY A 672 -56.35 58.77 3.17
N GLN A 673 -57.51 59.15 3.71
CA GLN A 673 -58.57 58.26 4.20
C GLN A 673 -59.11 57.27 3.12
N ARG A 674 -59.44 56.04 3.56
CA ARG A 674 -60.73 55.29 3.40
C ARG A 674 -60.49 53.76 3.40
N ALA A 675 -60.98 53.05 4.43
CA ALA A 675 -62.15 52.12 4.43
C ALA A 675 -61.91 50.80 3.63
N ALA A 676 -62.26 49.59 4.06
CA ALA A 676 -63.25 49.06 5.00
C ALA A 676 -62.84 47.60 5.39
N ALA A 677 -62.99 47.19 6.66
CA ALA A 677 -64.05 46.33 7.22
C ALA A 677 -63.88 44.80 7.04
N GLY A 678 -63.92 44.06 8.16
CA GLY A 678 -64.43 42.68 8.17
C GLY A 678 -63.99 41.71 9.29
N ARG A 679 -64.68 41.78 10.45
CA ARG A 679 -65.06 40.69 11.40
C ARG A 679 -63.92 40.01 12.22
N LEU A 680 -63.82 40.13 13.55
CA LEU A 680 -64.68 39.71 14.70
C LEU A 680 -64.92 38.19 14.86
N GLY A 681 -64.59 37.67 16.05
CA GLY A 681 -65.09 36.41 16.63
C GLY A 681 -64.01 35.56 17.33
N THR A 682 -63.71 35.79 18.62
CA THR A 682 -64.17 35.00 19.81
C THR A 682 -63.36 33.71 20.05
N GLU A 683 -62.54 33.66 21.12
CA GLU A 683 -62.85 33.12 22.47
C GLU A 683 -62.96 31.59 22.49
N ALA A 684 -62.62 30.80 23.51
CA ALA A 684 -61.89 30.88 24.77
C ALA A 684 -62.06 29.48 25.43
N GLY A 685 -61.18 29.11 26.37
CA GLY A 685 -61.42 28.01 27.31
C GLY A 685 -60.92 26.62 26.85
N GLY A 686 -60.39 25.74 27.70
CA GLY A 686 -60.31 25.76 29.15
C GLY A 686 -59.44 24.61 29.66
N ARG A 687 -58.68 24.95 30.70
CA ARG A 687 -58.12 24.16 31.79
C ARG A 687 -58.59 22.69 31.99
N ALA A 688 -57.59 21.81 32.15
CA ALA A 688 -57.23 21.13 33.42
C ALA A 688 -57.47 19.61 33.62
N ILE A 689 -56.48 19.01 34.32
CA ILE A 689 -56.56 17.89 35.29
C ILE A 689 -56.52 16.44 34.72
N ARG A 690 -55.42 15.69 34.95
CA ARG A 690 -55.18 14.74 36.09
C ARG A 690 -54.06 13.73 35.78
N GLN A 691 -53.07 13.66 36.68
CA GLN A 691 -52.19 12.50 36.98
C GLN A 691 -53.00 11.40 37.73
N PRO A 692 -52.42 10.28 38.25
CA PRO A 692 -51.10 9.65 38.03
C PRO A 692 -51.15 8.10 37.83
N LEU A 693 -50.06 7.52 37.31
CA LEU A 693 -49.15 6.57 38.00
C LEU A 693 -47.94 6.28 37.11
#